data_AF-A0A921ZQB0-F1
#
_entry.id   AF-A0A921ZQB0-F1
#
_cell.length_a   1.000
_cell.length_b   1.000
_cell.length_c   1.000
_cell.angle_alpha   90.00
_cell.angle_beta   90.00
_cell.angle_gamma   90.00
#
_symmetry.space_group_name_H-M   'P 1'
#
loop_
_entity.id
_entity.type
_entity.pdbx_description
1 polymer ?
#
loop_
_entity_poly.entity_id
_entity_poly.type
_entity_poly.pdbx_seq_one_letter_code
_entity_poly.pdbx_strand_id
1 'polypeptide(L)'
;MGRAALALLAAAALAVAAAAGCGGGVPGCTCSDGGAQLECRAAGLRRLPPLHDHLLYLDVSNNNISSLPRDALRPAAALRDLNLSSNRLEWVPRGALSGAALARLWLDRCALRRLPAHALADLRHLHYLSAEDNLIAEVEGEELAGARALRTLRLARNLLRAVPARALAPLDHLQTLNLAGNLITELTEWSLPPLPALHTLVLKRNRIAHVEDRAFVNTPNLRVLRLEENLLTQLPPAVQLLPSLEDLSVASNRVEQVESGVLQPCRRLTRLELRANPLTNVHPRALTHLPHLSTLILSEARGLRSLPSLNGSVRVRTLRVDRARLARLPPDLCLHTPQLRSLEVKWNHLDRVPDLHACSELRLLDLSGNEITSLSGAALRGLDRLRDLLLARNRLRRLTADAFLHTPDLQMLNLEENQIEHIDMETFVPISKLEDLNLGNNVFPWLPASGLQRLLHLKAHNNLHLRHFHPPELFPRIQTLVLSYAYHCCEFLPLMEGVSGGGGGGGGGAEAESADDEGPTDLVIVPPQHVDAAAWANATDVWAHLNVSALGGSRWQAMLESWGAGGTGGTSAADDELWHATDLRVEPPRRVQCLPLPGPFLPCVDLFDWWTLRCGVWAVFLLALLGNGTVVFVLVCSRSRIDVPRFLVTNLAAADFFMGIYLGFLAVVDAGTLGEFRAHAIAWQMSGGCRLAGFLGVLSSELSVYTLAVITLERNYAITHAMHLNKRLSLRHAAFVMAAGWAFSLTAAALPLLGVSDYRKFAVCLPFETSTPVALGYVVTLLAINGVAFLVLLGCYLKMYCAIRGSQAWNSNDSRIAKRMALLVFTDFLCWSPIAFFALTAAFGAQLVSLEEAKVFTVFVLPLNSCCNPFLYAILTKQFKKDCALVCKAIEESRVTRGIGRCRHSSNFSNRQTPANTNSLAERSSRGQHGAACACRRLLPAGGGGGTVGTGAADGPAREPAPRHLHTIPSAAEAELQQEEPESR
;
A
#
# COMPACT_ATOMS: atom_id res chain seq x y z
N MET A 1 10.92 -68.31 -32.75
CA MET A 1 11.55 -67.87 -31.48
C MET A 1 12.89 -67.14 -31.67
N GLY A 2 13.88 -67.66 -32.42
CA GLY A 2 15.25 -67.11 -32.44
C GLY A 2 15.44 -65.59 -32.66
N ARG A 3 14.70 -64.94 -33.58
CA ARG A 3 14.90 -63.51 -33.88
C ARG A 3 14.58 -62.55 -32.73
N ALA A 4 13.55 -62.84 -31.91
CA ALA A 4 13.21 -62.00 -30.77
C ALA A 4 14.25 -62.12 -29.64
N ALA A 5 14.78 -63.32 -29.42
CA ALA A 5 15.85 -63.57 -28.44
C ALA A 5 17.15 -62.85 -28.82
N LEU A 6 17.55 -62.83 -30.10
CA LEU A 6 18.70 -62.05 -30.56
C LEU A 6 18.50 -60.54 -30.41
N ALA A 7 17.29 -60.02 -30.66
CA ALA A 7 16.99 -58.59 -30.45
C ALA A 7 17.08 -58.20 -28.97
N LEU A 8 16.54 -59.04 -28.07
CA LEU A 8 16.64 -58.85 -26.61
C LEU A 8 18.09 -58.99 -26.10
N LEU A 9 18.87 -59.94 -26.62
CA LEU A 9 20.28 -60.09 -26.27
C LEU A 9 21.14 -58.92 -26.80
N ALA A 10 20.85 -58.39 -27.98
CA ALA A 10 21.51 -57.19 -28.51
C ALA A 10 21.16 -55.95 -27.68
N ALA A 11 19.88 -55.78 -27.32
CA ALA A 11 19.43 -54.70 -26.44
C ALA A 11 20.03 -54.81 -25.02
N ALA A 12 20.11 -56.02 -24.46
CA ALA A 12 20.77 -56.26 -23.18
C ALA A 12 22.28 -56.02 -23.24
N ALA A 13 22.96 -56.42 -24.32
CA ALA A 13 24.38 -56.13 -24.53
C ALA A 13 24.64 -54.62 -24.68
N LEU A 14 23.77 -53.88 -25.38
CA LEU A 14 23.81 -52.43 -25.46
C LEU A 14 23.56 -51.76 -24.09
N ALA A 15 22.60 -52.26 -23.30
CA ALA A 15 22.35 -51.76 -21.95
C ALA A 15 23.52 -52.02 -20.98
N VAL A 16 24.16 -53.20 -21.08
CA VAL A 16 25.36 -53.54 -20.28
C VAL A 16 26.58 -52.73 -20.74
N ALA A 17 26.74 -52.45 -22.04
CA ALA A 17 27.78 -51.54 -22.54
C ALA A 17 27.56 -50.10 -22.07
N ALA A 18 26.31 -49.60 -22.12
CA ALA A 18 25.94 -48.29 -21.59
C ALA A 18 26.20 -48.17 -20.08
N ALA A 19 25.96 -49.24 -19.31
CA ALA A 19 26.30 -49.31 -17.88
C ALA A 19 27.81 -49.41 -17.60
N ALA A 20 28.63 -49.80 -18.59
CA ALA A 20 30.08 -49.94 -18.45
C ALA A 20 30.86 -48.66 -18.83
N GLY A 21 30.31 -47.79 -19.71
CA GLY A 21 30.98 -46.57 -20.15
C GLY A 21 31.25 -45.57 -19.03
N CYS A 22 30.23 -45.27 -18.22
CA CYS A 22 30.34 -44.40 -17.04
C CYS A 22 30.74 -45.18 -15.78
N GLY A 23 31.92 -45.80 -15.83
CA GLY A 23 32.44 -46.66 -14.76
C GLY A 23 32.68 -45.92 -13.44
N GLY A 24 32.00 -46.35 -12.37
CA GLY A 24 32.26 -45.92 -10.98
C GLY A 24 31.95 -44.44 -10.72
N GLY A 25 30.67 -44.12 -10.54
CA GLY A 25 30.15 -42.75 -10.48
C GLY A 25 30.98 -41.77 -9.64
N VAL A 26 31.57 -40.78 -10.33
CA VAL A 26 32.18 -39.60 -9.69
C VAL A 26 31.06 -38.80 -9.01
N PRO A 27 31.12 -38.54 -7.68
CA PRO A 27 30.04 -37.86 -6.98
C PRO A 27 29.86 -36.44 -7.53
N GLY A 28 28.62 -36.10 -7.90
CA GLY A 28 28.26 -34.82 -8.54
C GLY A 28 28.31 -34.83 -10.07
N CYS A 29 28.67 -35.94 -10.73
CA CYS A 29 28.54 -36.10 -12.17
C CYS A 29 27.28 -36.87 -12.57
N THR A 30 26.66 -36.48 -13.68
CA THR A 30 25.55 -37.18 -14.34
C THR A 30 25.95 -37.62 -15.74
N CYS A 31 25.40 -38.73 -16.21
CA CYS A 31 25.79 -39.41 -17.45
C CYS A 31 24.54 -39.79 -18.23
N SER A 32 24.48 -39.45 -19.52
CA SER A 32 23.32 -39.65 -20.39
C SER A 32 23.73 -40.20 -21.76
N ASP A 33 22.74 -40.51 -22.62
CA ASP A 33 22.91 -41.11 -23.94
C ASP A 33 23.86 -42.33 -23.97
N GLY A 34 23.75 -43.19 -22.96
CA GLY A 34 24.56 -44.40 -22.82
C GLY A 34 26.07 -44.15 -22.61
N GLY A 35 26.44 -42.95 -22.14
CA GLY A 35 27.83 -42.50 -21.98
C GLY A 35 28.27 -41.46 -23.00
N ALA A 36 27.47 -41.16 -24.03
CA ALA A 36 27.87 -40.18 -25.04
C ALA A 36 27.96 -38.73 -24.49
N GLN A 37 27.32 -38.44 -23.35
CA GLN A 37 27.42 -37.15 -22.66
C GLN A 37 27.74 -37.34 -21.16
N LEU A 38 28.65 -36.51 -20.64
CA LEU A 38 29.05 -36.47 -19.23
C LEU A 38 29.00 -35.03 -18.70
N GLU A 39 28.14 -34.79 -17.70
CA GLU A 39 27.96 -33.49 -17.05
C GLU A 39 28.39 -33.54 -15.58
N CYS A 40 29.48 -32.84 -15.26
CA CYS A 40 30.12 -32.75 -13.94
C CYS A 40 30.10 -31.30 -13.40
N ARG A 41 29.05 -30.55 -13.71
CA ARG A 41 28.95 -29.12 -13.38
C ARG A 41 28.87 -28.91 -11.87
N ALA A 42 29.72 -28.03 -11.33
CA ALA A 42 29.81 -27.71 -9.90
C ALA A 42 30.20 -28.89 -8.95
N ALA A 43 30.69 -30.01 -9.48
CA ALA A 43 31.08 -31.20 -8.70
C ALA A 43 32.39 -31.07 -7.86
N GLY A 44 32.91 -29.85 -7.67
CA GLY A 44 34.11 -29.57 -6.86
C GLY A 44 35.43 -30.13 -7.42
N LEU A 45 35.45 -30.53 -8.69
CA LEU A 45 36.57 -31.25 -9.31
C LEU A 45 37.86 -30.41 -9.36
N ARG A 46 39.00 -31.05 -9.14
CA ARG A 46 40.35 -30.45 -9.27
C ARG A 46 41.13 -30.95 -10.49
N ARG A 47 40.60 -31.96 -11.18
CA ARG A 47 41.13 -32.63 -12.39
C ARG A 47 39.93 -33.09 -13.22
N LEU A 48 40.16 -33.47 -14.48
CA LEU A 48 39.12 -34.12 -15.29
C LEU A 48 38.67 -35.45 -14.67
N PRO A 49 37.39 -35.86 -14.86
CA PRO A 49 36.93 -37.21 -14.55
C PRO A 49 37.62 -38.25 -15.46
N PRO A 50 37.53 -39.57 -15.15
CA PRO A 50 37.95 -40.60 -16.10
C PRO A 50 37.14 -40.46 -17.41
N LEU A 51 37.86 -40.51 -18.54
CA LEU A 51 37.29 -40.34 -19.88
C LEU A 51 37.33 -41.65 -20.67
N HIS A 52 36.37 -41.84 -21.57
CA HIS A 52 36.26 -43.01 -22.44
C HIS A 52 36.02 -42.60 -23.91
N ASP A 53 36.19 -43.55 -24.83
CA ASP A 53 36.25 -43.34 -26.28
C ASP A 53 34.93 -42.93 -26.92
N HIS A 54 33.80 -43.45 -26.42
CA HIS A 54 32.45 -43.11 -26.89
C HIS A 54 31.95 -41.70 -26.48
N LEU A 55 32.70 -40.94 -25.69
CA LEU A 55 32.27 -39.65 -25.17
C LEU A 55 32.27 -38.55 -26.27
N LEU A 56 31.13 -37.88 -26.47
CA LEU A 56 30.95 -36.81 -27.47
C LEU A 56 30.85 -35.41 -26.85
N TYR A 57 30.26 -35.30 -25.66
CA TYR A 57 30.07 -34.05 -24.92
C TYR A 57 30.58 -34.17 -23.48
N LEU A 58 31.39 -33.19 -23.04
CA LEU A 58 31.92 -33.11 -21.68
C LEU A 58 31.72 -31.70 -21.09
N ASP A 59 30.91 -31.59 -20.04
CA ASP A 59 30.82 -30.39 -19.22
C ASP A 59 31.50 -30.61 -17.87
N VAL A 60 32.57 -29.86 -17.62
CA VAL A 60 33.28 -29.81 -16.33
C VAL A 60 33.31 -28.37 -15.80
N SER A 61 32.29 -27.58 -16.12
CA SER A 61 32.22 -26.17 -15.75
C SER A 61 31.92 -25.92 -14.27
N ASN A 62 32.27 -24.73 -13.79
CA ASN A 62 32.10 -24.29 -12.40
C ASN A 62 32.84 -25.19 -11.38
N ASN A 63 34.04 -25.63 -11.73
CA ASN A 63 34.90 -26.50 -10.92
C ASN A 63 36.19 -25.76 -10.48
N ASN A 64 37.12 -26.48 -9.86
CA ASN A 64 38.39 -25.95 -9.35
C ASN A 64 39.60 -26.60 -10.06
N ILE A 65 39.46 -26.88 -11.36
CA ILE A 65 40.54 -27.42 -12.20
C ILE A 65 41.53 -26.30 -12.50
N SER A 66 42.79 -26.46 -12.07
CA SER A 66 43.86 -25.46 -12.23
C SER A 66 44.86 -25.79 -13.33
N SER A 67 44.91 -27.04 -13.80
CA SER A 67 45.73 -27.42 -14.95
C SER A 67 45.17 -28.65 -15.66
N LEU A 68 45.49 -28.77 -16.94
CA LEU A 68 45.26 -29.97 -17.75
C LEU A 68 46.61 -30.63 -18.04
N PRO A 69 46.77 -31.96 -17.87
CA PRO A 69 47.99 -32.65 -18.28
C PRO A 69 48.13 -32.65 -19.81
N ARG A 70 49.31 -33.03 -20.32
CA ARG A 70 49.44 -33.36 -21.74
C ARG A 70 48.61 -34.60 -22.06
N ASP A 71 48.09 -34.66 -23.29
CA ASP A 71 47.29 -35.76 -23.83
C ASP A 71 46.01 -36.07 -23.03
N ALA A 72 45.51 -35.11 -22.25
CA ALA A 72 44.39 -35.26 -21.33
C ALA A 72 43.10 -35.80 -21.98
N LEU A 73 42.86 -35.43 -23.25
CA LEU A 73 41.66 -35.81 -23.99
C LEU A 73 41.85 -37.06 -24.86
N ARG A 74 43.04 -37.67 -24.94
CA ARG A 74 43.28 -38.87 -25.78
C ARG A 74 42.31 -40.04 -25.54
N PRO A 75 41.86 -40.34 -24.30
CA PRO A 75 40.91 -41.43 -24.10
C PRO A 75 39.56 -41.16 -24.78
N ALA A 76 39.16 -39.90 -24.95
CA ALA A 76 37.92 -39.48 -25.59
C ALA A 76 38.15 -38.93 -26.99
N ALA A 77 38.70 -39.76 -27.89
CA ALA A 77 39.05 -39.34 -29.25
C ALA A 77 37.83 -38.82 -30.06
N ALA A 78 36.62 -39.31 -29.77
CA ALA A 78 35.39 -38.88 -30.41
C ALA A 78 34.84 -37.52 -29.90
N LEU A 79 35.41 -36.96 -28.83
CA LEU A 79 34.90 -35.78 -28.13
C LEU A 79 34.84 -34.57 -29.07
N ARG A 80 33.64 -33.98 -29.19
CA ARG A 80 33.36 -32.81 -30.03
C ARG A 80 33.21 -31.53 -29.23
N ASP A 81 32.61 -31.65 -28.05
CA ASP A 81 32.18 -30.51 -27.26
C ASP A 81 32.80 -30.57 -25.86
N LEU A 82 33.54 -29.52 -25.49
CA LEU A 82 34.25 -29.45 -24.21
C LEU A 82 34.02 -28.11 -23.51
N ASN A 83 33.24 -28.13 -22.43
CA ASN A 83 33.01 -26.97 -21.58
C ASN A 83 33.90 -27.02 -20.32
N LEU A 84 34.95 -26.18 -20.31
CA LEU A 84 35.88 -26.00 -19.20
C LEU A 84 35.60 -24.72 -18.40
N SER A 85 34.49 -24.02 -18.67
CA SER A 85 34.25 -22.66 -18.17
C SER A 85 34.14 -22.56 -16.65
N SER A 86 34.47 -21.40 -16.07
CA SER A 86 34.43 -21.13 -14.63
C SER A 86 35.31 -22.13 -13.85
N ASN A 87 36.57 -22.24 -14.27
CA ASN A 87 37.65 -22.99 -13.63
C ASN A 87 38.85 -22.05 -13.36
N ARG A 88 40.03 -22.58 -12.99
CA ARG A 88 41.22 -21.76 -12.65
C ARG A 88 42.41 -22.05 -13.58
N LEU A 89 42.11 -22.20 -14.87
CA LEU A 89 43.08 -22.50 -15.91
C LEU A 89 43.82 -21.22 -16.37
N GLU A 90 44.83 -20.79 -15.61
CA GLU A 90 45.66 -19.62 -15.97
C GLU A 90 46.36 -19.78 -17.34
N TRP A 91 46.66 -21.02 -17.72
CA TRP A 91 47.18 -21.43 -19.02
C TRP A 91 46.76 -22.88 -19.34
N VAL A 92 46.87 -23.28 -20.61
CA VAL A 92 46.67 -24.67 -21.05
C VAL A 92 47.93 -25.12 -21.83
N PRO A 93 48.59 -26.23 -21.43
CA PRO A 93 49.84 -26.65 -22.06
C PRO A 93 49.65 -27.19 -23.49
N ARG A 94 50.71 -27.07 -24.30
CA ARG A 94 50.83 -27.71 -25.62
C ARG A 94 50.48 -29.20 -25.52
N GLY A 95 49.54 -29.64 -26.36
CA GLY A 95 49.07 -31.02 -26.40
C GLY A 95 48.12 -31.43 -25.27
N ALA A 96 47.60 -30.52 -24.44
CA ALA A 96 46.54 -30.87 -23.49
C ALA A 96 45.22 -31.25 -24.19
N LEU A 97 44.93 -30.57 -25.30
CA LEU A 97 43.70 -30.75 -26.09
C LEU A 97 43.89 -31.69 -27.30
N SER A 98 45.11 -32.18 -27.57
CA SER A 98 45.39 -33.03 -28.72
C SER A 98 44.85 -34.44 -28.53
N GLY A 99 44.27 -35.00 -29.59
CA GLY A 99 43.70 -36.35 -29.64
C GLY A 99 42.17 -36.39 -29.75
N ALA A 100 41.47 -35.30 -29.41
CA ALA A 100 40.02 -35.18 -29.54
C ALA A 100 39.60 -34.42 -30.81
N ALA A 101 38.49 -34.83 -31.42
CA ALA A 101 37.91 -34.21 -32.61
C ALA A 101 37.04 -32.95 -32.31
N LEU A 102 37.57 -32.03 -31.48
CA LEU A 102 36.81 -30.90 -30.95
C LEU A 102 36.26 -29.97 -32.05
N ALA A 103 34.94 -29.73 -31.98
CA ALA A 103 34.17 -28.80 -32.80
C ALA A 103 33.75 -27.55 -32.00
N ARG A 104 33.52 -27.66 -30.68
CA ARG A 104 33.17 -26.55 -29.79
C ARG A 104 33.98 -26.59 -28.49
N LEU A 105 34.59 -25.47 -28.13
CA LEU A 105 35.41 -25.31 -26.92
C LEU A 105 35.01 -24.05 -26.16
N TRP A 106 34.70 -24.19 -24.87
CA TRP A 106 34.43 -23.07 -23.95
C TRP A 106 35.48 -23.03 -22.84
N LEU A 107 36.10 -21.86 -22.70
CA LEU A 107 37.14 -21.51 -21.72
C LEU A 107 36.76 -20.20 -20.99
N ASP A 108 35.45 -19.93 -20.86
CA ASP A 108 34.93 -18.69 -20.30
C ASP A 108 35.17 -18.64 -18.77
N ARG A 109 35.56 -17.51 -18.18
CA ARG A 109 35.89 -17.39 -16.74
C ARG A 109 36.96 -18.38 -16.26
N CYS A 110 38.08 -18.50 -16.98
CA CYS A 110 39.20 -19.38 -16.62
C CYS A 110 40.41 -18.65 -16.00
N ALA A 111 40.41 -17.31 -16.00
CA ALA A 111 41.56 -16.45 -15.68
C ALA A 111 42.77 -16.60 -16.64
N LEU A 112 42.53 -17.03 -17.88
CA LEU A 112 43.54 -17.11 -18.94
C LEU A 112 44.17 -15.74 -19.22
N ARG A 113 45.50 -15.65 -19.26
CA ARG A 113 46.24 -14.41 -19.63
C ARG A 113 46.52 -14.27 -21.12
N ARG A 114 46.49 -15.38 -21.87
CA ARG A 114 46.72 -15.50 -23.32
C ARG A 114 45.85 -16.64 -23.86
N LEU A 115 45.63 -16.69 -25.18
CA LEU A 115 44.98 -17.86 -25.78
C LEU A 115 45.94 -19.07 -25.77
N PRO A 116 45.42 -20.31 -25.71
CA PRO A 116 46.27 -21.50 -25.61
C PRO A 116 46.80 -21.95 -26.98
N ALA A 117 47.55 -21.06 -27.64
CA ALA A 117 48.12 -21.17 -28.99
C ALA A 117 48.52 -22.59 -29.40
N HIS A 118 49.48 -23.17 -28.68
CA HIS A 118 50.06 -24.48 -28.98
C HIS A 118 49.14 -25.67 -28.62
N ALA A 119 47.97 -25.44 -28.02
CA ALA A 119 46.94 -26.46 -27.81
C ALA A 119 45.80 -26.34 -28.84
N LEU A 120 45.58 -25.16 -29.43
CA LEU A 120 44.62 -24.94 -30.53
C LEU A 120 45.18 -25.38 -31.90
N ALA A 121 46.51 -25.44 -32.05
CA ALA A 121 47.20 -25.73 -33.31
C ALA A 121 46.73 -27.02 -34.02
N ASP A 122 46.35 -28.06 -33.27
CA ASP A 122 45.92 -29.35 -33.81
C ASP A 122 44.40 -29.46 -34.04
N LEU A 123 43.60 -28.49 -33.57
CA LEU A 123 42.12 -28.55 -33.54
C LEU A 123 41.48 -28.12 -34.88
N ARG A 124 41.79 -28.85 -35.95
CA ARG A 124 41.39 -28.54 -37.34
C ARG A 124 39.87 -28.53 -37.60
N HIS A 125 39.06 -29.09 -36.70
CA HIS A 125 37.60 -29.15 -36.80
C HIS A 125 36.88 -28.13 -35.92
N LEU A 126 37.62 -27.28 -35.19
CA LEU A 126 37.04 -26.33 -34.25
C LEU A 126 36.25 -25.24 -34.99
N HIS A 127 34.94 -25.23 -34.82
CA HIS A 127 34.02 -24.26 -35.43
C HIS A 127 33.59 -23.16 -34.44
N TYR A 128 33.66 -23.41 -33.14
CA TYR A 128 33.29 -22.46 -32.08
C TYR A 128 34.35 -22.43 -30.96
N LEU A 129 34.82 -21.23 -30.63
CA LEU A 129 35.75 -20.97 -29.53
C LEU A 129 35.24 -19.80 -28.69
N SER A 130 35.08 -20.02 -27.39
CA SER A 130 34.71 -19.01 -26.41
C SER A 130 35.75 -18.95 -25.30
N ALA A 131 36.23 -17.75 -24.99
CA ALA A 131 37.14 -17.45 -23.88
C ALA A 131 36.79 -16.08 -23.26
N GLU A 132 35.51 -15.85 -23.00
CA GLU A 132 35.00 -14.64 -22.36
C GLU A 132 35.36 -14.56 -20.87
N ASP A 133 35.33 -13.36 -20.27
CA ASP A 133 35.69 -13.11 -18.86
C ASP A 133 37.08 -13.67 -18.48
N ASN A 134 38.09 -13.32 -19.27
CA ASN A 134 39.48 -13.71 -19.03
C ASN A 134 40.38 -12.45 -18.95
N LEU A 135 41.69 -12.66 -18.82
CA LEU A 135 42.70 -11.61 -18.64
C LEU A 135 43.55 -11.41 -19.90
N ILE A 136 43.00 -11.74 -21.08
CA ILE A 136 43.72 -11.73 -22.36
C ILE A 136 43.93 -10.28 -22.83
N ALA A 137 45.17 -9.80 -22.77
CA ALA A 137 45.54 -8.43 -23.16
C ALA A 137 45.94 -8.29 -24.63
N GLU A 138 46.38 -9.40 -25.23
CA GLU A 138 46.87 -9.51 -26.61
C GLU A 138 46.57 -10.92 -27.15
N VAL A 139 46.51 -11.06 -28.47
CA VAL A 139 46.49 -12.37 -29.15
C VAL A 139 47.55 -12.33 -30.25
N GLU A 140 48.53 -13.22 -30.17
CA GLU A 140 49.65 -13.25 -31.11
C GLU A 140 49.24 -13.91 -32.45
N GLY A 141 49.95 -13.58 -33.54
CA GLY A 141 49.53 -13.97 -34.90
C GLY A 141 49.44 -15.48 -35.15
N GLU A 142 50.21 -16.29 -34.42
CA GLU A 142 50.22 -17.75 -34.57
C GLU A 142 49.13 -18.46 -33.75
N GLU A 143 48.51 -17.80 -32.75
CA GLU A 143 47.72 -18.49 -31.73
C GLU A 143 46.42 -19.13 -32.25
N LEU A 144 45.91 -18.63 -33.39
CA LEU A 144 44.70 -19.13 -34.05
C LEU A 144 44.97 -19.81 -35.40
N ALA A 145 46.23 -19.87 -35.85
CA ALA A 145 46.59 -20.28 -37.22
C ALA A 145 46.26 -21.74 -37.60
N GLY A 146 46.06 -22.61 -36.60
CA GLY A 146 45.58 -23.99 -36.77
C GLY A 146 44.05 -24.13 -36.82
N ALA A 147 43.31 -23.20 -36.20
CA ALA A 147 41.85 -23.25 -36.05
C ALA A 147 41.11 -22.68 -37.27
N ARG A 148 41.57 -22.94 -38.50
CA ARG A 148 41.06 -22.29 -39.74
C ARG A 148 39.59 -22.58 -40.05
N ALA A 149 39.03 -23.63 -39.44
CA ALA A 149 37.61 -23.98 -39.55
C ALA A 149 36.69 -23.07 -38.70
N LEU A 150 37.24 -22.16 -37.89
CA LEU A 150 36.49 -21.40 -36.89
C LEU A 150 35.45 -20.47 -37.53
N ARG A 151 34.19 -20.64 -37.12
CA ARG A 151 33.04 -19.81 -37.55
C ARG A 151 32.61 -18.80 -36.49
N THR A 152 32.87 -19.07 -35.21
CA THR A 152 32.53 -18.17 -34.10
C THR A 152 33.70 -18.06 -33.13
N LEU A 153 34.16 -16.82 -32.91
CA LEU A 153 35.19 -16.48 -31.94
C LEU A 153 34.63 -15.47 -30.93
N ARG A 154 34.70 -15.80 -29.64
CA ARG A 154 34.22 -14.94 -28.54
C ARG A 154 35.34 -14.68 -27.54
N LEU A 155 35.81 -13.43 -27.50
CA LEU A 155 36.84 -12.91 -26.60
C LEU A 155 36.30 -11.73 -25.78
N ALA A 156 34.99 -11.70 -25.51
CA ALA A 156 34.37 -10.60 -24.78
C ALA A 156 34.81 -10.55 -23.31
N ARG A 157 34.82 -9.36 -22.69
CA ARG A 157 35.22 -9.14 -21.29
C ARG A 157 36.64 -9.65 -21.05
N ASN A 158 37.57 -9.07 -21.82
CA ASN A 158 39.02 -9.29 -21.77
C ASN A 158 39.72 -7.91 -21.75
N LEU A 159 41.04 -7.87 -21.93
CA LEU A 159 41.87 -6.66 -21.81
C LEU A 159 42.43 -6.17 -23.16
N LEU A 160 41.87 -6.62 -24.29
CA LEU A 160 42.36 -6.32 -25.63
C LEU A 160 42.27 -4.82 -25.94
N ARG A 161 43.40 -4.20 -26.32
CA ARG A 161 43.48 -2.76 -26.67
C ARG A 161 43.24 -2.47 -28.15
N ALA A 162 43.27 -3.49 -29.00
CA ALA A 162 43.04 -3.40 -30.44
C ALA A 162 42.43 -4.73 -30.94
N VAL A 163 41.85 -4.70 -32.15
CA VAL A 163 41.42 -5.93 -32.83
C VAL A 163 42.68 -6.72 -33.26
N PRO A 164 42.80 -8.03 -32.95
CA PRO A 164 44.02 -8.81 -33.20
C PRO A 164 44.13 -9.25 -34.67
N ALA A 165 44.24 -8.29 -35.60
CA ALA A 165 44.15 -8.51 -37.04
C ALA A 165 45.09 -9.61 -37.58
N ARG A 166 46.33 -9.70 -37.06
CA ARG A 166 47.29 -10.75 -37.46
C ARG A 166 46.84 -12.16 -37.12
N ALA A 167 46.14 -12.35 -36.01
CA ALA A 167 45.63 -13.66 -35.56
C ALA A 167 44.29 -14.02 -36.23
N LEU A 168 43.55 -13.02 -36.71
CA LEU A 168 42.28 -13.21 -37.44
C LEU A 168 42.51 -13.50 -38.93
N ALA A 169 43.62 -13.06 -39.51
CA ALA A 169 43.95 -13.20 -40.93
C ALA A 169 43.86 -14.63 -41.53
N PRO A 170 44.14 -15.75 -40.82
CA PRO A 170 44.01 -17.10 -41.38
C PRO A 170 42.60 -17.72 -41.19
N LEU A 171 41.58 -16.93 -40.81
CA LEU A 171 40.24 -17.42 -40.44
C LEU A 171 39.18 -17.09 -41.51
N ASP A 172 39.41 -17.53 -42.76
CA ASP A 172 38.54 -17.26 -43.93
C ASP A 172 37.06 -17.62 -43.73
N HIS A 173 36.76 -18.52 -42.79
CA HIS A 173 35.42 -19.03 -42.47
C HIS A 173 34.75 -18.36 -41.26
N LEU A 174 35.37 -17.33 -40.66
CA LEU A 174 34.84 -16.67 -39.47
C LEU A 174 33.55 -15.88 -39.79
N GLN A 175 32.44 -16.27 -39.18
CA GLN A 175 31.10 -15.68 -39.38
C GLN A 175 30.72 -14.70 -38.27
N THR A 176 31.14 -14.97 -37.03
CA THR A 176 30.84 -14.17 -35.85
C THR A 176 32.11 -13.88 -35.05
N LEU A 177 32.37 -12.59 -34.82
CA LEU A 177 33.46 -12.11 -33.97
C LEU A 177 32.89 -11.24 -32.84
N ASN A 178 33.03 -11.71 -31.59
CA ASN A 178 32.61 -10.97 -30.40
C ASN A 178 33.82 -10.52 -29.57
N LEU A 179 34.04 -9.21 -29.52
CA LEU A 179 35.08 -8.51 -28.77
C LEU A 179 34.48 -7.52 -27.75
N ALA A 180 33.21 -7.70 -27.37
CA ALA A 180 32.53 -6.78 -26.46
C ALA A 180 33.21 -6.69 -25.07
N GLY A 181 33.16 -5.56 -24.37
CA GLY A 181 33.72 -5.46 -23.01
C GLY A 181 35.26 -5.47 -22.96
N ASN A 182 35.93 -5.01 -24.01
CA ASN A 182 37.39 -4.89 -24.07
C ASN A 182 37.84 -3.41 -23.94
N LEU A 183 39.10 -3.12 -24.26
CA LEU A 183 39.73 -1.80 -24.13
C LEU A 183 40.04 -1.15 -25.48
N ILE A 184 39.36 -1.56 -26.57
CA ILE A 184 39.63 -1.11 -27.94
C ILE A 184 39.27 0.39 -28.08
N THR A 185 40.20 1.21 -28.57
CA THR A 185 40.06 2.68 -28.65
C THR A 185 39.71 3.23 -30.02
N GLU A 186 40.02 2.49 -31.09
CA GLU A 186 39.83 2.92 -32.48
C GLU A 186 39.66 1.72 -33.43
N LEU A 187 39.15 1.98 -34.63
CA LEU A 187 39.17 1.04 -35.76
C LEU A 187 39.77 1.71 -36.98
N THR A 188 40.75 1.04 -37.59
CA THR A 188 41.49 1.49 -38.78
C THR A 188 41.28 0.54 -39.97
N GLU A 189 41.64 0.95 -41.19
CA GLU A 189 41.62 0.11 -42.41
C GLU A 189 42.36 -1.24 -42.22
N TRP A 190 43.34 -1.29 -41.31
CA TRP A 190 44.15 -2.47 -40.99
C TRP A 190 43.65 -3.26 -39.76
N SER A 191 42.62 -2.76 -39.05
CA SER A 191 42.10 -3.42 -37.84
C SER A 191 41.30 -4.68 -38.14
N LEU A 192 40.71 -4.80 -39.33
CA LEU A 192 40.03 -5.99 -39.81
C LEU A 192 40.75 -6.53 -41.07
N PRO A 193 41.32 -7.74 -41.03
CA PRO A 193 41.86 -8.38 -42.23
C PRO A 193 40.72 -8.81 -43.18
N PRO A 194 41.03 -9.26 -44.41
CA PRO A 194 40.03 -9.87 -45.29
C PRO A 194 39.32 -11.04 -44.62
N LEU A 195 38.06 -10.84 -44.24
CA LEU A 195 37.22 -11.86 -43.59
C LEU A 195 35.91 -12.01 -44.39
N PRO A 196 35.95 -12.69 -45.55
CA PRO A 196 34.86 -12.70 -46.52
C PRO A 196 33.57 -13.36 -45.99
N ALA A 197 33.69 -14.24 -44.98
CA ALA A 197 32.57 -14.91 -44.33
C ALA A 197 31.96 -14.13 -43.15
N LEU A 198 32.51 -12.97 -42.76
CA LEU A 198 32.11 -12.27 -41.54
C LEU A 198 30.76 -11.57 -41.70
N HIS A 199 29.79 -11.99 -40.88
CA HIS A 199 28.42 -11.49 -40.88
C HIS A 199 28.09 -10.70 -39.61
N THR A 200 28.70 -11.03 -38.48
CA THR A 200 28.40 -10.45 -37.17
C THR A 200 29.67 -9.96 -36.48
N LEU A 201 29.73 -8.65 -36.19
CA LEU A 201 30.82 -8.02 -35.45
C LEU A 201 30.27 -7.30 -34.21
N VAL A 202 30.69 -7.74 -33.03
CA VAL A 202 30.25 -7.18 -31.74
C VAL A 202 31.44 -6.52 -31.02
N LEU A 203 31.35 -5.20 -30.88
CA LEU A 203 32.33 -4.30 -30.27
C LEU A 203 31.73 -3.45 -29.14
N LYS A 204 30.52 -3.80 -28.68
CA LYS A 204 29.83 -3.20 -27.53
C LYS A 204 30.73 -3.08 -26.29
N ARG A 205 30.59 -2.04 -25.45
CA ARG A 205 31.38 -1.84 -24.21
C ARG A 205 32.89 -1.83 -24.46
N ASN A 206 33.34 -1.07 -25.44
CA ASN A 206 34.76 -0.77 -25.63
C ASN A 206 35.00 0.73 -25.33
N ARG A 207 36.09 1.30 -25.83
CA ARG A 207 36.43 2.73 -25.70
C ARG A 207 36.56 3.40 -27.07
N ILE A 208 35.85 2.87 -28.07
CA ILE A 208 36.01 3.28 -29.47
C ILE A 208 35.53 4.72 -29.61
N ALA A 209 36.48 5.63 -29.86
CA ALA A 209 36.22 7.05 -30.08
C ALA A 209 36.30 7.43 -31.56
N HIS A 210 37.12 6.71 -32.35
CA HIS A 210 37.31 6.95 -33.78
C HIS A 210 37.19 5.65 -34.59
N VAL A 211 36.68 5.78 -35.82
CA VAL A 211 36.58 4.73 -36.84
C VAL A 211 36.91 5.37 -38.16
N GLU A 212 38.01 4.96 -38.80
CA GLU A 212 38.43 5.47 -40.10
C GLU A 212 37.40 5.12 -41.18
N ASP A 213 37.25 5.99 -42.19
CA ASP A 213 36.28 5.84 -43.29
C ASP A 213 36.39 4.52 -44.08
N ARG A 214 37.53 3.82 -43.98
CA ARG A 214 37.81 2.53 -44.64
C ARG A 214 37.88 1.32 -43.69
N ALA A 215 37.60 1.48 -42.40
CA ALA A 215 37.75 0.42 -41.39
C ALA A 215 36.98 -0.88 -41.68
N PHE A 216 35.95 -0.85 -42.55
CA PHE A 216 35.14 -2.02 -42.95
C PHE A 216 35.34 -2.48 -44.40
N VAL A 217 36.34 -1.95 -45.14
CA VAL A 217 36.56 -2.28 -46.56
C VAL A 217 36.81 -3.78 -46.81
N ASN A 218 37.44 -4.45 -45.84
CA ASN A 218 37.77 -5.88 -45.87
C ASN A 218 36.61 -6.81 -45.43
N THR A 219 35.46 -6.24 -45.03
CA THR A 219 34.33 -6.97 -44.41
C THR A 219 32.94 -6.61 -44.99
N PRO A 220 32.75 -6.53 -46.33
CA PRO A 220 31.52 -6.02 -46.96
C PRO A 220 30.25 -6.88 -46.76
N ASN A 221 30.41 -8.11 -46.24
CA ASN A 221 29.32 -9.05 -45.96
C ASN A 221 28.73 -8.92 -44.54
N LEU A 222 29.20 -7.97 -43.73
CA LEU A 222 28.63 -7.67 -42.42
C LEU A 222 27.14 -7.34 -42.51
N ARG A 223 26.36 -8.03 -41.68
CA ARG A 223 24.91 -7.85 -41.50
C ARG A 223 24.58 -7.26 -40.14
N VAL A 224 25.36 -7.59 -39.11
CA VAL A 224 25.13 -7.15 -37.73
C VAL A 224 26.38 -6.43 -37.22
N LEU A 225 26.24 -5.13 -36.93
CA LEU A 225 27.30 -4.30 -36.37
C LEU A 225 26.83 -3.69 -35.03
N ARG A 226 27.49 -4.08 -33.95
CA ARG A 226 27.11 -3.73 -32.57
C ARG A 226 28.21 -2.91 -31.88
N LEU A 227 27.97 -1.61 -31.74
CA LEU A 227 28.91 -0.60 -31.25
C LEU A 227 28.40 0.09 -29.97
N GLU A 228 27.45 -0.49 -29.25
CA GLU A 228 26.81 0.14 -28.09
C GLU A 228 27.79 0.40 -26.94
N GLU A 229 27.53 1.41 -26.10
CA GLU A 229 28.35 1.71 -24.91
C GLU A 229 29.84 1.94 -25.29
N ASN A 230 30.07 2.86 -26.23
CA ASN A 230 31.39 3.31 -26.71
C ASN A 230 31.49 4.86 -26.63
N LEU A 231 32.48 5.47 -27.28
CA LEU A 231 32.80 6.90 -27.17
C LEU A 231 32.59 7.69 -28.48
N LEU A 232 31.91 7.10 -29.48
CA LEU A 232 31.72 7.69 -30.82
C LEU A 232 30.96 9.01 -30.77
N THR A 233 31.51 10.07 -31.36
CA THR A 233 30.91 11.43 -31.41
C THR A 233 29.98 11.65 -32.61
N GLN A 234 30.10 10.81 -33.64
CA GLN A 234 29.30 10.86 -34.87
C GLN A 234 29.03 9.44 -35.40
N LEU A 235 28.06 9.28 -36.29
CA LEU A 235 27.85 8.02 -37.00
C LEU A 235 28.99 7.81 -38.02
N PRO A 236 29.78 6.73 -37.95
CA PRO A 236 31.02 6.65 -38.71
C PRO A 236 30.77 6.46 -40.22
N PRO A 237 31.40 7.26 -41.11
CA PRO A 237 31.16 7.19 -42.56
C PRO A 237 31.42 5.81 -43.17
N ALA A 238 32.33 5.02 -42.59
CA ALA A 238 32.64 3.64 -42.99
C ALA A 238 31.43 2.69 -43.07
N VAL A 239 30.31 3.01 -42.40
CA VAL A 239 29.04 2.27 -42.53
C VAL A 239 28.53 2.26 -43.97
N GLN A 240 28.86 3.27 -44.78
CA GLN A 240 28.53 3.32 -46.22
C GLN A 240 29.14 2.17 -47.03
N LEU A 241 30.20 1.53 -46.52
CA LEU A 241 30.85 0.36 -47.15
C LEU A 241 30.13 -0.96 -46.87
N LEU A 242 29.02 -0.95 -46.11
CA LEU A 242 28.28 -2.14 -45.69
C LEU A 242 26.89 -2.22 -46.35
N PRO A 243 26.79 -2.61 -47.63
CA PRO A 243 25.51 -2.73 -48.35
C PRO A 243 24.65 -3.90 -47.85
N SER A 244 25.28 -4.89 -47.19
CA SER A 244 24.63 -6.07 -46.61
C SER A 244 24.09 -5.84 -45.19
N LEU A 245 24.26 -4.65 -44.61
CA LEU A 245 23.92 -4.38 -43.20
C LEU A 245 22.41 -4.48 -42.96
N GLU A 246 22.02 -5.32 -42.00
CA GLU A 246 20.64 -5.64 -41.60
C GLU A 246 20.33 -5.11 -40.18
N ASP A 247 21.32 -4.98 -39.30
CA ASP A 247 21.20 -4.51 -37.91
C ASP A 247 22.40 -3.62 -37.53
N LEU A 248 22.11 -2.37 -37.17
CA LEU A 248 23.09 -1.40 -36.66
C LEU A 248 22.63 -0.83 -35.32
N SER A 249 23.43 -1.05 -34.28
CA SER A 249 23.21 -0.43 -32.97
C SER A 249 24.44 0.34 -32.51
N VAL A 250 24.24 1.63 -32.22
CA VAL A 250 25.23 2.59 -31.73
C VAL A 250 24.71 3.26 -30.45
N ALA A 251 23.91 2.53 -29.67
CA ALA A 251 23.31 3.03 -28.43
C ALA A 251 24.36 3.45 -27.39
N SER A 252 24.02 4.36 -26.48
CA SER A 252 24.88 4.81 -25.37
C SER A 252 26.28 5.24 -25.83
N ASN A 253 26.34 6.02 -26.90
CA ASN A 253 27.55 6.68 -27.40
C ASN A 253 27.44 8.20 -27.18
N ARG A 254 28.25 9.00 -27.88
CA ARG A 254 28.27 10.47 -27.82
C ARG A 254 27.81 11.10 -29.14
N VAL A 255 27.00 10.40 -29.94
CA VAL A 255 26.56 10.86 -31.27
C VAL A 255 25.67 12.10 -31.14
N GLU A 256 26.19 13.27 -31.50
CA GLU A 256 25.44 14.53 -31.43
C GLU A 256 24.55 14.76 -32.64
N GLN A 257 24.98 14.31 -33.82
CA GLN A 257 24.26 14.53 -35.09
C GLN A 257 24.34 13.31 -36.02
N VAL A 258 23.37 13.21 -36.94
CA VAL A 258 23.38 12.21 -38.03
C VAL A 258 23.19 12.92 -39.36
N GLU A 259 24.21 12.84 -40.23
CA GLU A 259 24.26 13.52 -41.52
C GLU A 259 23.42 12.81 -42.61
N SER A 260 23.17 13.50 -43.73
CA SER A 260 22.66 12.89 -44.95
C SER A 260 23.64 11.87 -45.54
N GLY A 261 23.11 10.85 -46.22
CA GLY A 261 23.91 9.94 -47.06
C GLY A 261 24.52 8.76 -46.31
N VAL A 262 24.99 8.93 -45.07
CA VAL A 262 25.74 7.89 -44.31
C VAL A 262 25.03 6.53 -44.24
N LEU A 263 23.69 6.52 -44.17
CA LEU A 263 22.88 5.29 -44.11
C LEU A 263 22.24 4.89 -45.46
N GLN A 264 22.27 5.74 -46.48
CA GLN A 264 21.57 5.50 -47.75
C GLN A 264 22.10 4.30 -48.58
N PRO A 265 23.39 3.91 -48.49
CA PRO A 265 23.89 2.65 -49.06
C PRO A 265 23.33 1.39 -48.38
N CYS A 266 23.00 1.45 -47.09
CA CYS A 266 22.57 0.31 -46.25
C CYS A 266 21.10 -0.08 -46.50
N ARG A 267 20.73 -0.34 -47.77
CA ARG A 267 19.33 -0.58 -48.19
C ARG A 267 18.68 -1.82 -47.57
N ARG A 268 19.47 -2.73 -46.98
CA ARG A 268 18.99 -3.91 -46.24
C ARG A 268 18.72 -3.67 -44.76
N LEU A 269 19.02 -2.47 -44.23
CA LEU A 269 18.92 -2.19 -42.80
C LEU A 269 17.49 -2.39 -42.29
N THR A 270 17.33 -3.30 -41.33
CA THR A 270 16.04 -3.67 -40.70
C THR A 270 15.89 -3.06 -39.32
N ARG A 271 17.00 -2.94 -38.57
CA ARG A 271 17.07 -2.34 -37.24
C ARG A 271 18.10 -1.22 -37.22
N LEU A 272 17.69 -0.05 -36.75
CA LEU A 272 18.58 1.06 -36.40
C LEU A 272 18.31 1.50 -34.96
N GLU A 273 19.33 1.45 -34.12
CA GLU A 273 19.26 1.83 -32.71
C GLU A 273 20.34 2.87 -32.36
N LEU A 274 19.88 4.08 -32.04
CA LEU A 274 20.70 5.24 -31.64
C LEU A 274 20.37 5.72 -30.22
N ARG A 275 19.74 4.86 -29.40
CA ARG A 275 19.29 5.18 -28.04
C ARG A 275 20.39 5.80 -27.17
N ALA A 276 20.03 6.70 -26.27
CA ALA A 276 20.92 7.28 -25.25
C ALA A 276 22.18 7.96 -25.81
N ASN A 277 22.05 8.55 -26.99
CA ASN A 277 23.02 9.50 -27.56
C ASN A 277 22.54 10.94 -27.34
N PRO A 278 23.46 11.93 -27.22
CA PRO A 278 23.14 13.35 -27.08
C PRO A 278 22.64 13.99 -28.40
N LEU A 279 21.81 13.30 -29.16
CA LEU A 279 21.32 13.73 -30.47
C LEU A 279 20.61 15.08 -30.38
N THR A 280 21.15 16.06 -31.09
CA THR A 280 20.62 17.43 -31.24
C THR A 280 19.92 17.61 -32.58
N ASN A 281 20.50 17.06 -33.66
CA ASN A 281 20.02 17.21 -35.02
C ASN A 281 20.18 15.90 -35.81
N VAL A 282 19.07 15.38 -36.36
CA VAL A 282 19.10 14.30 -37.34
C VAL A 282 18.67 14.90 -38.66
N HIS A 283 19.57 14.94 -39.64
CA HIS A 283 19.32 15.63 -40.89
C HIS A 283 18.06 15.09 -41.60
N PRO A 284 17.16 15.92 -42.16
CA PRO A 284 15.86 15.46 -42.67
C PRO A 284 15.90 14.35 -43.74
N ARG A 285 17.04 14.17 -44.42
CA ARG A 285 17.32 13.12 -45.41
C ARG A 285 18.30 12.03 -44.94
N ALA A 286 18.50 11.88 -43.62
CA ALA A 286 19.37 10.85 -43.05
C ALA A 286 18.72 9.45 -43.09
N LEU A 287 17.40 9.36 -42.86
CA LEU A 287 16.64 8.10 -42.73
C LEU A 287 15.69 7.81 -43.90
N THR A 288 15.85 8.56 -45.01
CA THR A 288 15.10 8.38 -46.25
C THR A 288 15.65 7.23 -47.10
N HIS A 289 14.77 6.54 -47.82
CA HIS A 289 15.08 5.41 -48.72
C HIS A 289 15.68 4.17 -48.02
N LEU A 290 15.15 3.80 -46.85
CA LEU A 290 15.49 2.55 -46.14
C LEU A 290 14.32 1.53 -46.22
N PRO A 291 14.08 0.90 -47.40
CA PRO A 291 12.85 0.15 -47.67
C PRO A 291 12.67 -1.13 -46.84
N HIS A 292 13.72 -1.62 -46.17
CA HIS A 292 13.68 -2.78 -45.29
C HIS A 292 13.59 -2.43 -43.79
N LEU A 293 13.67 -1.15 -43.42
CA LEU A 293 13.68 -0.72 -42.01
C LEU A 293 12.37 -1.08 -41.34
N SER A 294 12.43 -1.89 -40.28
CA SER A 294 11.29 -2.32 -39.48
C SER A 294 11.28 -1.75 -38.07
N THR A 295 12.46 -1.48 -37.50
CA THR A 295 12.62 -1.02 -36.11
C THR A 295 13.57 0.19 -36.07
N LEU A 296 13.06 1.33 -35.61
CA LEU A 296 13.82 2.56 -35.42
C LEU A 296 13.72 3.02 -33.97
N ILE A 297 14.86 3.14 -33.30
CA ILE A 297 14.95 3.53 -31.88
C ILE A 297 15.87 4.75 -31.76
N LEU A 298 15.26 5.89 -31.40
CA LEU A 298 15.88 7.20 -31.18
C LEU A 298 15.71 7.68 -29.72
N SER A 299 15.36 6.77 -28.81
CA SER A 299 15.02 7.08 -27.41
C SER A 299 16.17 7.76 -26.63
N GLU A 300 15.82 8.63 -25.70
CA GLU A 300 16.72 9.41 -24.84
C GLU A 300 17.56 10.47 -25.60
N ALA A 301 17.14 10.83 -26.81
CA ALA A 301 17.68 11.92 -27.64
C ALA A 301 17.32 13.33 -27.11
N ARG A 302 17.86 13.70 -25.95
CA ARG A 302 17.50 14.93 -25.19
C ARG A 302 17.64 16.27 -25.93
N GLY A 303 18.36 16.32 -27.06
CA GLY A 303 18.48 17.52 -27.89
C GLY A 303 17.46 17.60 -29.04
N LEU A 304 16.85 16.48 -29.43
CA LEU A 304 16.07 16.35 -30.66
C LEU A 304 14.69 17.00 -30.52
N ARG A 305 14.41 18.02 -31.34
CA ARG A 305 13.17 18.81 -31.33
C ARG A 305 12.12 18.38 -32.36
N SER A 306 12.53 17.64 -33.38
CA SER A 306 11.69 17.22 -34.51
C SER A 306 12.16 15.87 -35.08
N LEU A 307 11.23 15.03 -35.50
CA LEU A 307 11.52 13.78 -36.22
C LEU A 307 12.01 14.08 -37.65
N PRO A 308 13.03 13.37 -38.19
CA PRO A 308 13.38 13.43 -39.62
C PRO A 308 12.30 12.78 -40.50
N SER A 309 12.36 13.00 -41.82
CA SER A 309 11.46 12.32 -42.75
C SER A 309 11.84 10.84 -42.91
N LEU A 310 10.84 9.96 -42.86
CA LEU A 310 10.97 8.51 -43.08
C LEU A 310 10.56 8.10 -44.51
N ASN A 311 10.59 9.02 -45.47
CA ASN A 311 10.16 8.76 -46.84
C ASN A 311 10.94 7.61 -47.49
N GLY A 312 10.22 6.61 -48.01
CA GLY A 312 10.76 5.37 -48.57
C GLY A 312 10.93 4.23 -47.55
N SER A 313 10.69 4.46 -46.26
CA SER A 313 10.88 3.48 -45.17
C SER A 313 9.56 2.78 -44.78
N VAL A 314 8.84 2.30 -45.80
CA VAL A 314 7.43 1.85 -45.73
C VAL A 314 7.18 0.66 -44.77
N ARG A 315 8.23 -0.10 -44.44
CA ARG A 315 8.14 -1.31 -43.60
C ARG A 315 8.34 -1.08 -42.10
N VAL A 316 8.47 0.18 -41.64
CA VAL A 316 8.64 0.48 -40.21
C VAL A 316 7.41 0.03 -39.43
N ARG A 317 7.64 -0.86 -38.45
CA ARG A 317 6.64 -1.43 -37.53
C ARG A 317 6.77 -0.89 -36.12
N THR A 318 7.98 -0.55 -35.69
CA THR A 318 8.25 -0.06 -34.34
C THR A 318 9.07 1.23 -34.42
N LEU A 319 8.50 2.32 -33.93
CA LEU A 319 9.15 3.62 -33.81
C LEU A 319 9.18 4.04 -32.34
N ARG A 320 10.37 4.11 -31.75
CA ARG A 320 10.60 4.56 -30.36
C ARG A 320 11.39 5.86 -30.35
N VAL A 321 10.83 6.92 -29.78
CA VAL A 321 11.44 8.26 -29.66
C VAL A 321 11.14 8.85 -28.27
N ASP A 322 11.33 8.02 -27.24
CA ASP A 322 11.11 8.40 -25.84
C ASP A 322 12.10 9.47 -25.39
N ARG A 323 11.78 10.28 -24.37
CA ARG A 323 12.74 11.17 -23.66
C ARG A 323 13.54 12.11 -24.58
N ALA A 324 12.92 12.57 -25.67
CA ALA A 324 13.43 13.62 -26.53
C ALA A 324 12.76 14.97 -26.15
N ARG A 325 12.83 15.97 -27.02
CA ARG A 325 12.16 17.27 -26.84
C ARG A 325 11.19 17.56 -27.98
N LEU A 326 10.48 16.54 -28.45
CA LEU A 326 9.51 16.66 -29.53
C LEU A 326 8.29 17.45 -29.04
N ALA A 327 8.01 18.60 -29.67
CA ALA A 327 6.78 19.35 -29.44
C ALA A 327 5.62 18.84 -30.34
N ARG A 328 5.95 18.25 -31.50
CA ARG A 328 5.01 17.71 -32.50
C ARG A 328 5.67 16.57 -33.28
N LEU A 329 4.86 15.66 -33.82
CA LEU A 329 5.27 14.72 -34.87
C LEU A 329 4.95 15.29 -36.27
N PRO A 330 5.63 14.83 -37.35
CA PRO A 330 5.26 15.18 -38.71
C PRO A 330 3.88 14.60 -39.08
N PRO A 331 2.96 15.36 -39.70
CA PRO A 331 1.64 14.85 -40.09
C PRO A 331 1.72 13.83 -41.23
N ASP A 332 2.81 13.84 -42.00
CA ASP A 332 3.12 12.90 -43.06
C ASP A 332 3.74 11.58 -42.57
N LEU A 333 3.89 11.38 -41.25
CA LEU A 333 4.49 10.18 -40.67
C LEU A 333 3.78 8.90 -41.13
N CYS A 334 2.46 8.80 -40.92
CA CYS A 334 1.69 7.61 -41.30
C CYS A 334 1.55 7.40 -42.81
N LEU A 335 1.72 8.45 -43.63
CA LEU A 335 1.80 8.31 -45.09
C LEU A 335 3.09 7.60 -45.52
N HIS A 336 4.18 7.81 -44.79
CA HIS A 336 5.47 7.17 -45.05
C HIS A 336 5.64 5.82 -44.34
N THR A 337 4.98 5.60 -43.20
CA THR A 337 5.06 4.35 -42.42
C THR A 337 3.66 3.73 -42.13
N PRO A 338 2.90 3.30 -43.16
CA PRO A 338 1.55 2.75 -42.97
C PRO A 338 1.52 1.38 -42.27
N GLN A 339 2.65 0.68 -42.19
CA GLN A 339 2.78 -0.62 -41.49
C GLN A 339 3.16 -0.49 -40.00
N LEU A 340 3.05 0.72 -39.42
CA LEU A 340 3.42 1.00 -38.03
C LEU A 340 2.48 0.26 -37.06
N ARG A 341 3.08 -0.47 -36.10
CA ARG A 341 2.39 -1.31 -35.11
C ARG A 341 2.62 -0.87 -33.67
N SER A 342 3.79 -0.30 -33.36
CA SER A 342 4.12 0.35 -32.09
C SER A 342 4.68 1.75 -32.35
N LEU A 343 4.07 2.75 -31.70
CA LEU A 343 4.55 4.12 -31.64
C LEU A 343 4.74 4.53 -30.18
N GLU A 344 5.98 4.67 -29.75
CA GLU A 344 6.35 5.03 -28.37
C GLU A 344 7.07 6.39 -28.37
N VAL A 345 6.42 7.40 -27.78
CA VAL A 345 6.86 8.81 -27.78
C VAL A 345 6.70 9.41 -26.37
N LYS A 346 6.83 8.58 -25.34
CA LYS A 346 6.72 8.99 -23.93
C LYS A 346 7.83 9.97 -23.51
N TRP A 347 7.55 10.82 -22.52
CA TRP A 347 8.49 11.82 -22.01
C TRP A 347 8.95 12.81 -23.09
N ASN A 348 7.99 13.46 -23.75
CA ASN A 348 8.19 14.52 -24.73
C ASN A 348 7.32 15.75 -24.35
N HIS A 349 7.21 16.73 -25.25
CA HIS A 349 6.43 17.97 -25.03
C HIS A 349 5.22 18.05 -25.99
N LEU A 350 4.52 16.93 -26.23
CA LEU A 350 3.37 16.91 -27.12
C LEU A 350 2.14 17.55 -26.43
N ASP A 351 1.70 18.72 -26.91
CA ASP A 351 0.50 19.43 -26.42
C ASP A 351 -0.81 18.69 -26.73
N ARG A 352 -0.79 17.81 -27.75
CA ARG A 352 -1.96 17.13 -28.35
C ARG A 352 -1.56 15.77 -28.91
N VAL A 353 -2.53 14.87 -29.03
CA VAL A 353 -2.41 13.63 -29.82
C VAL A 353 -2.11 14.01 -31.29
N PRO A 354 -1.12 13.37 -31.95
CA PRO A 354 -0.81 13.62 -33.36
C PRO A 354 -1.88 13.05 -34.32
N ASP A 355 -1.91 13.53 -35.56
CA ASP A 355 -2.67 12.87 -36.63
C ASP A 355 -2.03 11.51 -36.94
N LEU A 356 -2.81 10.43 -36.78
CA LEU A 356 -2.40 9.05 -37.04
C LEU A 356 -3.35 8.34 -38.00
N HIS A 357 -4.19 9.06 -38.75
CA HIS A 357 -5.34 8.48 -39.48
C HIS A 357 -4.99 7.44 -40.56
N ALA A 358 -3.75 7.43 -41.04
CA ALA A 358 -3.24 6.45 -42.00
C ALA A 358 -2.45 5.28 -41.36
N CYS A 359 -2.26 5.25 -40.04
CA CYS A 359 -1.57 4.18 -39.31
C CYS A 359 -2.53 3.05 -38.88
N SER A 360 -3.27 2.46 -39.83
CA SER A 360 -4.34 1.48 -39.53
C SER A 360 -3.86 0.14 -38.93
N GLU A 361 -2.57 -0.18 -39.00
CA GLU A 361 -1.95 -1.36 -38.38
C GLU A 361 -1.52 -1.14 -36.92
N LEU A 362 -1.72 0.07 -36.36
CA LEU A 362 -1.22 0.44 -35.03
C LEU A 362 -1.92 -0.38 -33.92
N ARG A 363 -1.12 -0.95 -33.01
CA ARG A 363 -1.57 -1.80 -31.90
C ARG A 363 -1.21 -1.21 -30.54
N LEU A 364 -0.05 -0.57 -30.44
CA LEU A 364 0.41 0.12 -29.24
C LEU A 364 0.71 1.59 -29.55
N LEU A 365 0.15 2.48 -28.73
CA LEU A 365 0.39 3.93 -28.77
C LEU A 365 0.73 4.41 -27.35
N ASP A 366 2.00 4.76 -27.13
CA ASP A 366 2.48 5.30 -25.86
C ASP A 366 2.85 6.77 -26.00
N LEU A 367 2.01 7.61 -25.40
CA LEU A 367 2.11 9.06 -25.31
C LEU A 367 2.27 9.51 -23.84
N SER A 368 2.73 8.62 -22.95
CA SER A 368 2.81 8.90 -21.51
C SER A 368 3.86 9.97 -21.18
N GLY A 369 3.66 10.81 -20.16
CA GLY A 369 4.64 11.85 -19.81
C GLY A 369 4.74 12.95 -20.87
N ASN A 370 3.61 13.43 -21.37
CA ASN A 370 3.51 14.53 -22.33
C ASN A 370 2.63 15.66 -21.76
N GLU A 371 2.29 16.65 -22.56
CA GLU A 371 1.55 17.84 -22.13
C GLU A 371 0.10 17.86 -22.67
N ILE A 372 -0.43 16.68 -23.05
CA ILE A 372 -1.71 16.53 -23.74
C ILE A 372 -2.89 16.97 -22.85
N THR A 373 -3.65 17.97 -23.31
CA THR A 373 -4.75 18.59 -22.54
C THR A 373 -6.14 18.03 -22.83
N SER A 374 -6.34 17.37 -23.98
CA SER A 374 -7.65 16.89 -24.42
C SER A 374 -7.54 15.67 -25.33
N LEU A 375 -8.42 14.69 -25.11
CA LEU A 375 -8.65 13.55 -26.00
C LEU A 375 -10.06 13.66 -26.58
N SER A 376 -10.17 13.64 -27.91
CA SER A 376 -11.43 13.69 -28.67
C SER A 376 -11.42 12.56 -29.70
N GLY A 377 -12.57 11.98 -30.03
CA GLY A 377 -12.68 10.82 -30.92
C GLY A 377 -12.05 11.05 -32.29
N ALA A 378 -12.14 12.28 -32.80
CA ALA A 378 -11.48 12.70 -34.03
C ALA A 378 -9.96 12.44 -34.04
N ALA A 379 -9.27 12.43 -32.89
CA ALA A 379 -7.82 12.26 -32.80
C ALA A 379 -7.35 10.80 -32.90
N LEU A 380 -8.20 9.83 -32.53
CA LEU A 380 -7.90 8.39 -32.63
C LEU A 380 -8.57 7.73 -33.86
N ARG A 381 -9.12 8.54 -34.77
CA ARG A 381 -9.79 8.06 -36.00
C ARG A 381 -8.84 7.21 -36.85
N GLY A 382 -9.32 6.05 -37.32
CA GLY A 382 -8.59 5.12 -38.18
C GLY A 382 -7.68 4.12 -37.43
N LEU A 383 -7.68 4.13 -36.09
CA LEU A 383 -6.88 3.25 -35.25
C LEU A 383 -7.66 1.99 -34.81
N ASP A 384 -8.41 1.39 -35.74
CA ASP A 384 -9.36 0.31 -35.46
C ASP A 384 -8.71 -0.97 -34.89
N ARG A 385 -7.38 -1.09 -34.98
CA ARG A 385 -6.56 -2.20 -34.46
C ARG A 385 -5.82 -1.91 -33.15
N LEU A 386 -6.01 -0.72 -32.57
CA LEU A 386 -5.33 -0.30 -31.35
C LEU A 386 -5.79 -1.16 -30.16
N ARG A 387 -4.83 -1.70 -29.41
CA ARG A 387 -5.04 -2.54 -28.22
C ARG A 387 -4.56 -1.85 -26.96
N ASP A 388 -3.39 -1.21 -27.02
CA ASP A 388 -2.71 -0.65 -25.87
C ASP A 388 -2.57 0.87 -26.07
N LEU A 389 -3.28 1.65 -25.25
CA LEU A 389 -3.23 3.12 -25.27
C LEU A 389 -2.73 3.65 -23.92
N LEU A 390 -1.52 4.21 -23.93
CA LEU A 390 -0.87 4.75 -22.73
C LEU A 390 -0.80 6.29 -22.83
N LEU A 391 -1.53 6.95 -21.93
CA LEU A 391 -1.71 8.40 -21.81
C LEU A 391 -1.42 8.87 -20.37
N ALA A 392 -0.74 8.06 -19.56
CA ALA A 392 -0.39 8.41 -18.18
C ALA A 392 0.51 9.66 -18.12
N ARG A 393 0.52 10.40 -17.01
CA ARG A 393 1.36 11.61 -16.83
C ARG A 393 1.13 12.63 -17.95
N ASN A 394 -0.12 13.05 -18.12
CA ASN A 394 -0.55 14.09 -19.06
C ASN A 394 -1.42 15.13 -18.34
N ARG A 395 -2.08 16.03 -19.07
CA ARG A 395 -2.93 17.11 -18.51
C ARG A 395 -4.39 16.98 -18.94
N LEU A 396 -4.87 15.75 -19.18
CA LEU A 396 -6.26 15.50 -19.54
C LEU A 396 -7.19 15.87 -18.38
N ARG A 397 -8.18 16.73 -18.66
CA ARG A 397 -9.16 17.17 -17.64
C ARG A 397 -10.53 16.53 -17.73
N ARG A 398 -10.88 15.97 -18.88
CA ARG A 398 -12.21 15.40 -19.14
C ARG A 398 -12.14 14.38 -20.26
N LEU A 399 -12.93 13.32 -20.12
CA LEU A 399 -13.19 12.34 -21.16
C LEU A 399 -14.62 12.51 -21.67
N THR A 400 -14.78 12.54 -22.98
CA THR A 400 -16.06 12.70 -23.68
C THR A 400 -16.51 11.37 -24.30
N ALA A 401 -17.82 11.22 -24.54
CA ALA A 401 -18.41 10.00 -25.10
C ALA A 401 -17.77 9.54 -26.43
N ASP A 402 -17.29 10.48 -27.25
CA ASP A 402 -16.65 10.20 -28.53
C ASP A 402 -15.18 9.75 -28.41
N ALA A 403 -14.52 9.94 -27.27
CA ALA A 403 -13.07 9.87 -27.12
C ALA A 403 -12.42 8.56 -27.63
N PHE A 404 -13.14 7.43 -27.53
CA PHE A 404 -12.68 6.10 -27.94
C PHE A 404 -13.53 5.46 -29.05
N LEU A 405 -14.35 6.24 -29.75
CA LEU A 405 -15.29 5.78 -30.79
C LEU A 405 -14.63 5.01 -31.95
N HIS A 406 -13.33 5.22 -32.18
CA HIS A 406 -12.55 4.64 -33.28
C HIS A 406 -11.48 3.63 -32.82
N THR A 407 -11.58 3.10 -31.60
CA THR A 407 -10.64 2.10 -31.05
C THR A 407 -11.34 0.86 -30.44
N PRO A 408 -12.23 0.15 -31.17
CA PRO A 408 -13.06 -0.91 -30.61
C PRO A 408 -12.33 -2.23 -30.28
N ASP A 409 -11.06 -2.38 -30.67
CA ASP A 409 -10.19 -3.51 -30.30
C ASP A 409 -9.34 -3.23 -29.03
N LEU A 410 -9.58 -2.12 -28.30
CA LEU A 410 -8.78 -1.72 -27.13
C LEU A 410 -8.88 -2.72 -25.95
N GLN A 411 -7.73 -3.08 -25.39
CA GLN A 411 -7.55 -4.07 -24.31
C GLN A 411 -6.88 -3.46 -23.07
N MET A 412 -5.96 -2.51 -23.24
CA MET A 412 -5.39 -1.68 -22.16
C MET A 412 -5.62 -0.19 -22.41
N LEU A 413 -6.06 0.50 -21.36
CA LEU A 413 -6.12 1.96 -21.29
C LEU A 413 -5.44 2.46 -19.99
N ASN A 414 -4.36 3.22 -20.13
CA ASN A 414 -3.69 3.85 -18.99
C ASN A 414 -3.80 5.38 -19.06
N LEU A 415 -4.44 5.97 -18.04
CA LEU A 415 -4.72 7.40 -17.86
C LEU A 415 -4.23 7.90 -16.47
N GLU A 416 -3.36 7.14 -15.81
CA GLU A 416 -2.81 7.47 -14.49
C GLU A 416 -2.10 8.85 -14.46
N GLU A 417 -2.12 9.56 -13.33
CA GLU A 417 -1.47 10.88 -13.18
C GLU A 417 -1.92 11.86 -14.27
N ASN A 418 -3.23 12.11 -14.31
CA ASN A 418 -3.85 13.15 -15.12
C ASN A 418 -4.64 14.11 -14.21
N GLN A 419 -5.45 14.99 -14.79
CA GLN A 419 -6.25 15.98 -14.07
C GLN A 419 -7.75 15.73 -14.30
N ILE A 420 -8.17 14.47 -14.49
CA ILE A 420 -9.53 14.15 -14.97
C ILE A 420 -10.56 14.47 -13.89
N GLU A 421 -11.34 15.53 -14.13
CA GLU A 421 -12.45 16.03 -13.31
C GLU A 421 -13.77 15.31 -13.67
N HIS A 422 -13.96 14.94 -14.95
CA HIS A 422 -15.20 14.38 -15.47
C HIS A 422 -14.96 13.25 -16.49
N ILE A 423 -15.72 12.16 -16.35
CA ILE A 423 -15.78 11.05 -17.31
C ILE A 423 -17.24 10.92 -17.74
N ASP A 424 -17.52 11.03 -19.04
CA ASP A 424 -18.87 10.87 -19.58
C ASP A 424 -19.37 9.42 -19.44
N MET A 425 -20.67 9.23 -19.20
CA MET A 425 -21.28 7.91 -18.94
C MET A 425 -21.17 6.94 -20.12
N GLU A 426 -21.04 7.44 -21.35
CA GLU A 426 -20.90 6.60 -22.55
C GLU A 426 -19.43 6.39 -22.98
N THR A 427 -18.45 7.07 -22.35
CA THR A 427 -17.02 7.06 -22.71
C THR A 427 -16.46 5.67 -23.00
N PHE A 428 -16.78 4.68 -22.16
CA PHE A 428 -16.21 3.33 -22.26
C PHE A 428 -17.07 2.32 -23.04
N VAL A 429 -18.27 2.73 -23.50
CA VAL A 429 -19.18 1.86 -24.26
C VAL A 429 -18.57 1.38 -25.61
N PRO A 430 -17.84 2.21 -26.39
CA PRO A 430 -17.17 1.75 -27.61
C PRO A 430 -16.08 0.70 -27.39
N ILE A 431 -15.46 0.66 -26.19
CA ILE A 431 -14.29 -0.17 -25.87
C ILE A 431 -14.64 -1.36 -24.98
N SER A 432 -15.76 -2.02 -25.27
CA SER A 432 -16.30 -3.17 -24.51
C SER A 432 -15.38 -4.39 -24.40
N LYS A 433 -14.21 -4.38 -25.05
CA LYS A 433 -13.15 -5.41 -24.97
C LYS A 433 -12.07 -5.13 -23.92
N LEU A 434 -12.13 -4.01 -23.20
CA LEU A 434 -11.11 -3.57 -22.25
C LEU A 434 -10.89 -4.59 -21.11
N GLU A 435 -9.63 -4.91 -20.81
CA GLU A 435 -9.22 -5.90 -19.80
C GLU A 435 -8.34 -5.31 -18.68
N ASP A 436 -7.54 -4.26 -18.93
CA ASP A 436 -6.86 -3.45 -17.89
C ASP A 436 -7.14 -1.95 -18.06
N LEU A 437 -7.64 -1.30 -16.99
CA LEU A 437 -7.93 0.13 -16.91
C LEU A 437 -7.20 0.75 -15.72
N ASN A 438 -6.35 1.74 -16.00
CA ASN A 438 -5.68 2.53 -14.98
C ASN A 438 -6.12 4.00 -15.04
N LEU A 439 -6.69 4.46 -13.94
CA LEU A 439 -7.24 5.79 -13.65
C LEU A 439 -6.73 6.29 -12.29
N GLY A 440 -5.61 5.76 -11.78
CA GLY A 440 -5.00 6.22 -10.54
C GLY A 440 -4.56 7.68 -10.61
N ASN A 441 -4.40 8.34 -9.47
CA ASN A 441 -3.86 9.71 -9.35
C ASN A 441 -4.62 10.72 -10.26
N ASN A 442 -5.93 10.86 -10.04
CA ASN A 442 -6.83 11.76 -10.78
C ASN A 442 -7.85 12.40 -9.80
N VAL A 443 -8.87 13.11 -10.28
CA VAL A 443 -9.78 13.92 -9.44
C VAL A 443 -11.28 13.75 -9.73
N PHE A 444 -11.68 12.65 -10.40
CA PHE A 444 -13.08 12.46 -10.78
C PHE A 444 -13.95 11.97 -9.59
N PRO A 445 -15.23 12.39 -9.50
CA PRO A 445 -16.12 12.01 -8.41
C PRO A 445 -16.80 10.64 -8.62
N TRP A 446 -16.85 10.15 -9.86
CA TRP A 446 -17.60 8.96 -10.25
C TRP A 446 -16.96 8.27 -11.45
N LEU A 447 -17.00 6.93 -11.46
CA LEU A 447 -16.54 6.08 -12.56
C LEU A 447 -17.77 5.47 -13.25
N PRO A 448 -17.99 5.63 -14.56
CA PRO A 448 -19.05 4.90 -15.25
C PRO A 448 -18.67 3.42 -15.45
N ALA A 449 -19.58 2.49 -15.13
CA ALA A 449 -19.39 1.05 -15.32
C ALA A 449 -19.79 0.56 -16.73
N SER A 450 -20.52 1.37 -17.50
CA SER A 450 -20.98 1.04 -18.86
C SER A 450 -19.80 0.71 -19.78
N GLY A 451 -19.77 -0.51 -20.33
CA GLY A 451 -18.67 -1.01 -21.17
C GLY A 451 -17.56 -1.78 -20.42
N LEU A 452 -17.42 -1.60 -19.10
CA LEU A 452 -16.34 -2.21 -18.29
C LEU A 452 -16.60 -3.68 -17.87
N GLN A 453 -17.59 -4.35 -18.46
CA GLN A 453 -18.03 -5.70 -18.05
C GLN A 453 -16.98 -6.82 -18.27
N ARG A 454 -16.00 -6.60 -19.16
CA ARG A 454 -14.93 -7.57 -19.45
C ARG A 454 -13.66 -7.39 -18.62
N LEU A 455 -13.60 -6.32 -17.83
CA LEU A 455 -12.41 -5.85 -17.14
C LEU A 455 -11.86 -6.87 -16.12
N LEU A 456 -10.55 -7.11 -16.16
CA LEU A 456 -9.82 -8.02 -15.27
C LEU A 456 -9.05 -7.24 -14.19
N HIS A 457 -8.52 -6.07 -14.54
CA HIS A 457 -7.68 -5.24 -13.68
C HIS A 457 -8.18 -3.79 -13.69
N LEU A 458 -8.45 -3.22 -12.51
CA LEU A 458 -8.90 -1.84 -12.35
C LEU A 458 -8.09 -1.12 -11.27
N LYS A 459 -7.43 -0.04 -11.66
CA LYS A 459 -6.61 0.81 -10.80
C LYS A 459 -7.23 2.20 -10.75
N ALA A 460 -7.71 2.62 -9.59
CA ALA A 460 -8.39 3.89 -9.34
C ALA A 460 -8.00 4.48 -7.96
N HIS A 461 -6.77 4.22 -7.51
CA HIS A 461 -6.19 4.76 -6.28
C HIS A 461 -5.97 6.28 -6.35
N ASN A 462 -5.92 6.94 -5.19
CA ASN A 462 -5.63 8.36 -5.06
C ASN A 462 -6.54 9.28 -5.92
N ASN A 463 -7.84 9.00 -5.91
CA ASN A 463 -8.91 9.83 -6.47
C ASN A 463 -9.75 10.41 -5.31
N LEU A 464 -9.34 11.57 -4.79
CA LEU A 464 -9.90 12.17 -3.56
C LEU A 464 -11.40 12.53 -3.61
N HIS A 465 -12.00 12.54 -4.81
CA HIS A 465 -13.43 12.78 -5.01
C HIS A 465 -14.26 11.51 -5.20
N LEU A 466 -13.62 10.35 -5.46
CA LEU A 466 -14.30 9.07 -5.72
C LEU A 466 -14.83 8.45 -4.41
N ARG A 467 -15.89 9.03 -3.87
CA ARG A 467 -16.47 8.59 -2.58
C ARG A 467 -17.22 7.28 -2.69
N HIS A 468 -17.94 7.07 -3.79
CA HIS A 468 -18.75 5.87 -4.02
C HIS A 468 -18.12 5.01 -5.13
N PHE A 469 -18.25 3.70 -4.99
CA PHE A 469 -17.73 2.71 -5.93
C PHE A 469 -18.80 1.64 -6.20
N HIS A 470 -18.66 0.93 -7.32
CA HIS A 470 -19.68 -0.03 -7.79
C HIS A 470 -19.61 -1.37 -7.07
N PRO A 471 -20.76 -2.05 -6.90
CA PRO A 471 -20.83 -3.41 -6.36
C PRO A 471 -20.37 -4.45 -7.43
N PRO A 472 -20.02 -5.69 -7.02
CA PRO A 472 -19.35 -6.65 -7.88
C PRO A 472 -20.13 -7.13 -9.11
N GLU A 473 -21.47 -7.02 -9.14
CA GLU A 473 -22.29 -7.48 -10.26
C GLU A 473 -21.99 -6.74 -11.56
N LEU A 474 -21.48 -5.51 -11.47
CA LEU A 474 -21.11 -4.67 -12.62
C LEU A 474 -19.72 -5.01 -13.18
N PHE A 475 -18.91 -5.81 -12.46
CA PHE A 475 -17.56 -6.21 -12.87
C PHE A 475 -17.36 -7.75 -12.84
N PRO A 476 -18.15 -8.55 -13.58
CA PRO A 476 -18.24 -10.01 -13.44
C PRO A 476 -16.98 -10.81 -13.85
N ARG A 477 -15.91 -10.14 -14.32
CA ARG A 477 -14.62 -10.77 -14.66
C ARG A 477 -13.43 -10.22 -13.87
N ILE A 478 -13.65 -9.31 -12.91
CA ILE A 478 -12.58 -8.64 -12.19
C ILE A 478 -11.73 -9.64 -11.40
N GLN A 479 -10.42 -9.39 -11.37
CA GLN A 479 -9.42 -10.17 -10.64
C GLN A 479 -8.65 -9.28 -9.67
N THR A 480 -8.29 -8.06 -10.07
CA THR A 480 -7.58 -7.10 -9.21
C THR A 480 -8.23 -5.72 -9.21
N LEU A 481 -8.35 -5.16 -8.01
CA LEU A 481 -8.89 -3.82 -7.72
C LEU A 481 -7.86 -3.08 -6.86
N VAL A 482 -7.41 -1.91 -7.29
CA VAL A 482 -6.53 -1.02 -6.52
C VAL A 482 -7.22 0.34 -6.39
N LEU A 483 -7.91 0.56 -5.28
CA LEU A 483 -8.92 1.61 -5.10
C LEU A 483 -8.43 2.72 -4.16
N SER A 484 -9.20 3.81 -4.07
CA SER A 484 -8.81 5.00 -3.29
C SER A 484 -9.00 4.84 -1.79
N TYR A 485 -10.00 4.05 -1.36
CA TYR A 485 -10.32 3.86 0.05
C TYR A 485 -10.63 2.39 0.33
N ALA A 486 -10.20 1.87 1.48
CA ALA A 486 -10.42 0.46 1.82
C ALA A 486 -11.90 0.08 1.92
N TYR A 487 -12.77 1.04 2.25
CA TYR A 487 -14.22 0.79 2.33
C TYR A 487 -14.85 0.49 0.95
N HIS A 488 -14.16 0.80 -0.17
CA HIS A 488 -14.59 0.36 -1.51
C HIS A 488 -14.45 -1.16 -1.68
N CYS A 489 -13.54 -1.81 -0.96
CA CYS A 489 -13.31 -3.25 -1.03
C CYS A 489 -14.32 -4.07 -0.19
N CYS A 490 -15.18 -3.42 0.61
CA CYS A 490 -16.10 -4.12 1.52
C CYS A 490 -17.10 -5.02 0.79
N GLU A 491 -17.72 -4.54 -0.28
CA GLU A 491 -18.69 -5.33 -1.08
C GLU A 491 -17.99 -6.50 -1.83
N PHE A 492 -16.66 -6.47 -1.94
CA PHE A 492 -15.84 -7.50 -2.59
C PHE A 492 -15.28 -8.55 -1.62
N LEU A 493 -15.34 -8.33 -0.30
CA LEU A 493 -14.82 -9.26 0.72
C LEU A 493 -15.25 -10.73 0.51
N PRO A 494 -16.54 -11.06 0.25
CA PRO A 494 -16.96 -12.46 0.04
C PRO A 494 -16.30 -13.13 -1.17
N LEU A 495 -15.83 -12.35 -2.15
CA LEU A 495 -15.15 -12.82 -3.35
C LEU A 495 -13.62 -12.97 -3.15
N MET A 496 -13.08 -12.53 -2.02
CA MET A 496 -11.66 -12.68 -1.66
C MET A 496 -11.38 -13.96 -0.84
N GLU A 497 -12.40 -14.49 -0.16
CA GLU A 497 -12.31 -15.57 0.84
C GLU A 497 -12.88 -16.93 0.38
N GLY A 498 -13.62 -16.97 -0.74
CA GLY A 498 -14.46 -18.11 -1.10
C GLY A 498 -13.75 -19.37 -1.62
N VAL A 499 -13.16 -20.19 -0.73
CA VAL A 499 -13.45 -21.65 -0.59
C VAL A 499 -13.10 -22.13 0.85
N SER A 500 -13.95 -21.89 1.84
CA SER A 500 -13.78 -22.46 3.20
C SER A 500 -15.08 -22.60 4.01
N GLY A 501 -16.21 -22.90 3.36
CA GLY A 501 -17.51 -23.07 4.02
C GLY A 501 -18.34 -24.23 3.45
N GLY A 502 -18.17 -25.44 4.01
CA GLY A 502 -18.75 -26.68 3.46
C GLY A 502 -19.32 -27.70 4.47
N GLY A 503 -19.31 -27.38 5.77
CA GLY A 503 -20.04 -28.10 6.81
C GLY A 503 -19.34 -29.30 7.49
N GLY A 504 -19.44 -29.37 8.83
CA GLY A 504 -19.77 -30.66 9.45
C GLY A 504 -18.78 -31.39 10.37
N GLY A 505 -17.88 -30.71 11.10
CA GLY A 505 -17.35 -31.21 12.37
C GLY A 505 -16.25 -32.29 12.34
N GLY A 506 -15.77 -32.65 13.53
CA GLY A 506 -14.61 -33.52 13.75
C GLY A 506 -13.30 -32.73 13.91
N GLY A 507 -12.56 -33.01 14.98
CA GLY A 507 -11.24 -32.42 15.24
C GLY A 507 -10.12 -33.44 15.03
N GLY A 508 -8.89 -32.94 14.86
CA GLY A 508 -7.68 -33.74 14.72
C GLY A 508 -6.58 -32.91 14.06
N GLY A 509 -5.45 -32.73 14.74
CA GLY A 509 -4.29 -32.05 14.19
C GLY A 509 -3.34 -33.03 13.49
N ALA A 510 -2.62 -32.55 12.49
CA ALA A 510 -1.44 -33.17 11.90
C ALA A 510 -0.53 -32.06 11.35
N GLU A 511 0.78 -32.28 11.32
CA GLU A 511 1.74 -31.26 10.87
C GLU A 511 1.72 -31.03 9.34
N ALA A 512 2.18 -29.85 8.93
CA ALA A 512 2.67 -29.56 7.58
C ALA A 512 3.95 -28.74 7.71
N GLU A 513 5.06 -29.25 7.18
CA GLU A 513 6.37 -28.59 7.24
C GLU A 513 6.56 -27.52 6.15
N SER A 514 7.61 -26.72 6.33
CA SER A 514 8.04 -25.57 5.54
C SER A 514 8.03 -25.71 4.01
N ALA A 515 7.60 -24.63 3.35
CA ALA A 515 8.18 -24.15 2.11
C ALA A 515 8.25 -22.61 2.17
N ASP A 516 9.38 -22.02 1.78
CA ASP A 516 9.61 -20.57 1.90
C ASP A 516 8.86 -19.76 0.83
N ASP A 517 8.08 -18.77 1.27
CA ASP A 517 7.62 -17.65 0.43
C ASP A 517 7.50 -16.40 1.33
N GLU A 518 8.41 -15.42 1.16
CA GLU A 518 8.42 -14.17 1.93
C GLU A 518 7.31 -13.23 1.44
N GLY A 519 6.07 -13.52 1.85
CA GLY A 519 4.97 -12.57 1.75
C GLY A 519 5.32 -11.28 2.52
N PRO A 520 5.10 -10.08 1.95
CA PRO A 520 5.49 -8.82 2.57
C PRO A 520 4.70 -8.59 3.87
N THR A 521 5.41 -8.66 4.99
CA THR A 521 4.89 -8.47 6.35
C THR A 521 4.61 -7.00 6.68
N ASP A 522 3.87 -6.76 7.77
CA ASP A 522 3.35 -5.46 8.20
C ASP A 522 4.35 -4.29 8.12
N LEU A 523 4.04 -3.30 7.26
CA LEU A 523 4.83 -2.06 7.20
C LEU A 523 3.99 -0.80 6.92
N VAL A 524 3.05 -0.52 7.83
CA VAL A 524 2.49 0.84 8.02
C VAL A 524 2.71 1.26 9.48
N ILE A 525 3.97 1.52 9.82
CA ILE A 525 4.35 2.16 11.09
C ILE A 525 4.28 3.68 10.89
N VAL A 526 3.21 4.32 11.37
CA VAL A 526 3.14 5.79 11.48
C VAL A 526 3.73 6.20 12.84
N PRO A 527 4.86 6.95 12.89
CA PRO A 527 5.45 7.36 14.16
C PRO A 527 4.58 8.40 14.89
N PRO A 528 4.41 8.30 16.22
CA PRO A 528 3.46 9.13 16.95
C PRO A 528 4.05 10.48 17.40
N GLN A 529 4.16 11.45 16.48
CA GLN A 529 4.22 12.88 16.84
C GLN A 529 3.80 13.79 15.66
N HIS A 530 2.98 14.80 15.96
CA HIS A 530 2.55 15.89 15.07
C HIS A 530 2.04 15.51 13.67
N VAL A 531 0.86 14.87 13.61
CA VAL A 531 0.06 14.80 12.38
C VAL A 531 -0.83 16.04 12.28
N ASP A 532 -0.42 17.00 11.46
CA ASP A 532 -1.28 18.13 11.06
C ASP A 532 -2.39 17.68 10.12
N ALA A 533 -3.55 18.33 10.17
CA ALA A 533 -4.66 18.04 9.26
C ALA A 533 -4.31 18.29 7.78
N ALA A 534 -3.35 19.19 7.51
CA ALA A 534 -2.83 19.44 6.17
C ALA A 534 -1.91 18.31 5.64
N ALA A 535 -1.34 17.47 6.50
CA ALA A 535 -0.43 16.41 6.08
C ALA A 535 -1.12 15.38 5.16
N TRP A 536 -2.42 15.16 5.33
CA TRP A 536 -3.22 14.26 4.49
C TRP A 536 -3.44 14.77 3.05
N ALA A 537 -3.16 16.05 2.77
CA ALA A 537 -3.12 16.56 1.39
C ALA A 537 -1.76 16.31 0.70
N ASN A 538 -0.69 16.08 1.48
CA ASN A 538 0.67 15.82 0.99
C ASN A 538 1.10 14.35 1.18
N ALA A 539 0.26 13.47 1.74
CA ALA A 539 0.57 12.07 2.02
C ALA A 539 0.39 11.14 0.80
N THR A 540 0.70 11.61 -0.41
CA THR A 540 0.63 10.82 -1.65
C THR A 540 1.63 9.67 -1.69
N ASP A 541 2.75 9.81 -0.97
CA ASP A 541 3.95 9.00 -1.16
C ASP A 541 3.95 7.67 -0.41
N VAL A 542 2.85 7.31 0.27
CA VAL A 542 2.67 5.98 0.90
C VAL A 542 2.82 4.84 -0.13
N TRP A 543 2.50 5.11 -1.40
CA TRP A 543 2.62 4.14 -2.49
C TRP A 543 4.03 4.03 -3.08
N ALA A 544 4.98 4.90 -2.72
CA ALA A 544 6.32 4.94 -3.32
C ALA A 544 7.18 3.69 -3.04
N HIS A 545 6.85 2.92 -1.99
CA HIS A 545 7.57 1.70 -1.61
C HIS A 545 6.88 0.40 -2.03
N LEU A 546 5.61 0.45 -2.43
CA LEU A 546 4.98 -0.67 -3.12
C LEU A 546 5.33 -0.58 -4.61
N ASN A 547 6.24 -1.45 -5.05
CA ASN A 547 6.54 -1.62 -6.47
C ASN A 547 5.38 -2.37 -7.17
N VAL A 548 4.20 -1.74 -7.25
CA VAL A 548 3.01 -2.26 -7.96
C VAL A 548 3.32 -2.45 -9.45
N SER A 549 4.24 -1.64 -9.98
CA SER A 549 4.87 -1.84 -11.27
C SER A 549 5.59 -3.18 -11.44
N ALA A 550 5.99 -3.91 -10.39
CA ALA A 550 6.62 -5.24 -10.50
C ALA A 550 5.61 -6.40 -10.58
N LEU A 551 4.49 -6.31 -9.85
CA LEU A 551 3.43 -7.35 -9.82
C LEU A 551 2.80 -7.57 -11.21
N GLY A 552 2.72 -6.53 -12.05
CA GLY A 552 2.48 -6.67 -13.49
C GLY A 552 3.75 -6.61 -14.36
N GLY A 553 4.81 -5.96 -13.90
CA GLY A 553 5.99 -5.58 -14.69
C GLY A 553 6.80 -6.74 -15.25
N SER A 554 6.83 -7.86 -14.52
CA SER A 554 7.41 -9.11 -15.00
C SER A 554 6.81 -9.54 -16.36
N ARG A 555 5.53 -9.27 -16.60
CA ARG A 555 4.84 -9.51 -17.87
C ARG A 555 4.99 -8.35 -18.86
N TRP A 556 4.95 -7.09 -18.39
CA TRP A 556 5.11 -5.91 -19.25
C TRP A 556 6.50 -5.81 -19.90
N GLN A 557 7.57 -5.97 -19.11
CA GLN A 557 8.93 -5.96 -19.65
C GLN A 557 9.20 -7.21 -20.49
N ALA A 558 8.71 -8.40 -20.10
CA ALA A 558 8.81 -9.59 -20.96
C ALA A 558 8.09 -9.43 -22.31
N MET A 559 6.93 -8.75 -22.37
CA MET A 559 6.27 -8.43 -23.65
C MET A 559 7.06 -7.39 -24.47
N LEU A 560 7.49 -6.29 -23.85
CA LEU A 560 8.24 -5.24 -24.55
C LEU A 560 9.64 -5.70 -25.02
N GLU A 561 10.28 -6.62 -24.30
CA GLU A 561 11.55 -7.24 -24.66
C GLU A 561 11.37 -8.37 -25.68
N SER A 562 10.36 -9.24 -25.57
CA SER A 562 10.08 -10.25 -26.60
C SER A 562 9.66 -9.64 -27.94
N TRP A 563 8.99 -8.49 -27.94
CA TRP A 563 8.70 -7.72 -29.16
C TRP A 563 9.92 -6.89 -29.63
N GLY A 564 10.92 -6.68 -28.77
CA GLY A 564 12.21 -6.06 -29.11
C GLY A 564 13.28 -7.04 -29.63
N ALA A 565 13.21 -8.31 -29.22
CA ALA A 565 14.20 -9.36 -29.47
C ALA A 565 14.00 -10.08 -30.82
N GLY A 566 13.81 -9.33 -31.91
CA GLY A 566 13.79 -9.90 -33.26
C GLY A 566 15.16 -10.38 -33.76
N GLY A 567 15.33 -11.70 -33.87
CA GLY A 567 16.45 -12.40 -34.54
C GLY A 567 16.91 -13.65 -33.76
N THR A 568 17.20 -14.82 -34.35
CA THR A 568 17.06 -15.27 -35.76
C THR A 568 16.88 -16.79 -35.82
N GLY A 569 15.92 -17.27 -36.60
CA GLY A 569 15.72 -18.70 -36.89
C GLY A 569 14.40 -18.92 -37.59
N GLY A 570 14.39 -19.59 -38.75
CA GLY A 570 13.20 -19.73 -39.57
C GLY A 570 13.04 -21.13 -40.16
N THR A 571 11.81 -21.64 -40.09
CA THR A 571 11.35 -22.88 -40.75
C THR A 571 9.92 -22.68 -41.24
N SER A 572 9.65 -23.15 -42.46
CA SER A 572 8.33 -23.52 -43.04
C SER A 572 7.09 -22.67 -42.71
N ALA A 573 6.46 -22.12 -43.76
CA ALA A 573 5.07 -21.66 -43.68
C ALA A 573 4.11 -22.86 -43.60
N ALA A 574 3.36 -22.92 -42.52
CA ALA A 574 2.14 -23.70 -42.28
C ALA A 574 1.39 -23.02 -41.11
N ASP A 575 0.20 -23.52 -40.77
CA ASP A 575 -0.54 -23.21 -39.53
C ASP A 575 -1.03 -21.75 -39.38
N ASP A 576 -1.61 -21.20 -40.45
CA ASP A 576 -2.90 -20.50 -40.29
C ASP A 576 -4.02 -21.55 -40.06
N GLU A 577 -5.19 -21.13 -39.55
CA GLU A 577 -6.37 -21.98 -39.22
C GLU A 577 -6.31 -22.92 -37.99
N LEU A 578 -6.29 -22.37 -36.77
CA LEU A 578 -6.95 -23.05 -35.63
C LEU A 578 -7.47 -22.13 -34.50
N TRP A 579 -8.36 -21.18 -34.81
CA TRP A 579 -9.02 -20.34 -33.80
C TRP A 579 -10.52 -20.14 -34.03
N HIS A 580 -11.33 -21.19 -33.83
CA HIS A 580 -12.73 -21.07 -33.40
C HIS A 580 -13.25 -22.37 -32.77
N ALA A 581 -14.33 -22.24 -31.98
CA ALA A 581 -15.13 -23.31 -31.38
C ALA A 581 -14.46 -24.21 -30.32
N THR A 582 -14.45 -23.74 -29.07
CA THR A 582 -15.09 -24.52 -27.99
C THR A 582 -15.65 -23.56 -26.94
N ASP A 583 -16.91 -23.74 -26.58
CA ASP A 583 -17.61 -22.98 -25.53
C ASP A 583 -17.75 -23.85 -24.27
N LEU A 584 -18.09 -23.23 -23.14
CA LEU A 584 -18.51 -23.86 -21.88
C LEU A 584 -17.59 -24.96 -21.31
N ARG A 585 -16.53 -24.56 -20.60
CA ARG A 585 -16.02 -25.33 -19.45
C ARG A 585 -15.83 -24.43 -18.22
N VAL A 586 -16.11 -25.01 -17.05
CA VAL A 586 -16.20 -24.31 -15.76
C VAL A 586 -14.83 -23.81 -15.31
N GLU A 587 -14.70 -22.49 -15.08
CA GLU A 587 -13.58 -21.91 -14.33
C GLU A 587 -13.81 -22.06 -12.81
N PRO A 588 -12.75 -22.26 -12.00
CA PRO A 588 -12.86 -22.27 -10.54
C PRO A 588 -13.28 -20.89 -9.98
N PRO A 589 -13.73 -20.81 -8.71
CA PRO A 589 -14.12 -19.53 -8.09
C PRO A 589 -12.98 -18.51 -8.19
N ARG A 590 -13.26 -17.39 -8.85
CA ARG A 590 -12.28 -16.32 -9.09
C ARG A 590 -12.04 -15.54 -7.80
N ARG A 591 -10.93 -15.82 -7.13
CA ARG A 591 -10.47 -15.04 -5.98
C ARG A 591 -10.14 -13.62 -6.43
N VAL A 592 -10.93 -12.65 -6.00
CA VAL A 592 -10.67 -11.22 -6.23
C VAL A 592 -9.61 -10.75 -5.25
N GLN A 593 -8.70 -9.88 -5.70
CA GLN A 593 -7.75 -9.16 -4.84
C GLN A 593 -8.10 -7.67 -4.86
N CYS A 594 -8.63 -7.16 -3.74
CA CYS A 594 -8.95 -5.74 -3.59
C CYS A 594 -8.01 -5.07 -2.58
N LEU A 595 -7.43 -3.94 -2.96
CA LEU A 595 -6.44 -3.17 -2.21
C LEU A 595 -6.88 -1.70 -2.12
N PRO A 596 -6.65 -1.00 -0.99
CA PRO A 596 -6.19 -1.53 0.29
C PRO A 596 -7.27 -2.35 1.01
N LEU A 597 -6.88 -3.35 1.82
CA LEU A 597 -7.84 -4.15 2.58
C LEU A 597 -8.50 -3.32 3.70
N PRO A 598 -9.80 -3.54 4.00
CA PRO A 598 -10.41 -3.01 5.21
C PRO A 598 -9.83 -3.70 6.45
N GLY A 599 -9.89 -3.02 7.59
CA GLY A 599 -9.28 -3.47 8.85
C GLY A 599 -9.87 -2.76 10.06
N PRO A 600 -9.35 -2.96 11.29
CA PRO A 600 -9.97 -2.43 12.51
C PRO A 600 -10.09 -0.90 12.54
N PHE A 601 -9.23 -0.19 11.80
CA PHE A 601 -9.26 1.27 11.65
C PHE A 601 -10.13 1.79 10.49
N LEU A 602 -10.63 0.91 9.61
CA LEU A 602 -11.47 1.24 8.46
C LEU A 602 -12.64 0.23 8.39
N PRO A 603 -13.65 0.36 9.28
CA PRO A 603 -14.77 -0.58 9.35
C PRO A 603 -15.66 -0.50 8.10
N CYS A 604 -16.13 -1.67 7.65
CA CYS A 604 -17.09 -1.76 6.55
C CYS A 604 -18.54 -1.40 6.94
N VAL A 605 -18.81 -1.32 8.24
CA VAL A 605 -20.16 -1.25 8.82
C VAL A 605 -20.33 0.04 9.65
N ASP A 606 -21.59 0.43 9.89
CA ASP A 606 -21.97 1.58 10.70
C ASP A 606 -21.53 1.46 12.18
N LEU A 607 -21.61 2.59 12.91
CA LEU A 607 -21.29 2.63 14.34
C LEU A 607 -22.30 1.82 15.18
N PHE A 608 -23.61 1.98 14.92
CA PHE A 608 -24.68 1.17 15.50
C PHE A 608 -25.52 0.47 14.43
N ASP A 609 -25.32 -0.84 14.29
CA ASP A 609 -25.79 -1.61 13.13
C ASP A 609 -27.32 -1.66 12.99
N TRP A 610 -28.07 -1.73 14.10
CA TRP A 610 -29.53 -1.90 14.11
C TRP A 610 -30.27 -0.76 14.81
N TRP A 611 -31.46 -0.42 14.30
CA TRP A 611 -32.32 0.62 14.88
C TRP A 611 -32.73 0.36 16.34
N THR A 612 -32.90 -0.91 16.72
CA THR A 612 -33.18 -1.32 18.11
C THR A 612 -32.01 -1.00 19.04
N LEU A 613 -30.76 -1.19 18.60
CA LEU A 613 -29.56 -0.80 19.33
C LEU A 613 -29.49 0.73 19.46
N ARG A 614 -29.70 1.47 18.35
CA ARG A 614 -29.78 2.94 18.34
C ARG A 614 -30.78 3.45 19.39
N CYS A 615 -32.04 2.98 19.37
CA CYS A 615 -33.05 3.34 20.37
C CYS A 615 -32.65 2.95 21.80
N GLY A 616 -32.03 1.78 22.00
CA GLY A 616 -31.55 1.33 23.30
C GLY A 616 -30.47 2.24 23.89
N VAL A 617 -29.47 2.61 23.08
CA VAL A 617 -28.38 3.50 23.49
C VAL A 617 -28.90 4.88 23.86
N TRP A 618 -29.80 5.47 23.05
CA TRP A 618 -30.43 6.76 23.36
C TRP A 618 -31.23 6.73 24.68
N ALA A 619 -31.93 5.62 24.98
CA ALA A 619 -32.64 5.47 26.25
C ALA A 619 -31.70 5.36 27.45
N VAL A 620 -30.66 4.51 27.37
CA VAL A 620 -29.66 4.32 28.43
C VAL A 620 -28.87 5.60 28.69
N PHE A 621 -28.46 6.30 27.63
CA PHE A 621 -27.82 7.62 27.67
C PHE A 621 -28.63 8.63 28.49
N LEU A 622 -29.89 8.87 28.09
CA LEU A 622 -30.73 9.88 28.73
C LEU A 622 -31.05 9.52 30.19
N LEU A 623 -31.29 8.24 30.49
CA LEU A 623 -31.57 7.78 31.85
C LEU A 623 -30.33 7.85 32.77
N ALA A 624 -29.14 7.48 32.27
CA ALA A 624 -27.90 7.61 33.03
C ALA A 624 -27.57 9.09 33.31
N LEU A 625 -27.66 9.96 32.31
CA LEU A 625 -27.35 11.39 32.43
C LEU A 625 -28.34 12.11 33.38
N LEU A 626 -29.64 11.97 33.14
CA LEU A 626 -30.68 12.65 33.93
C LEU A 626 -30.83 12.04 35.33
N GLY A 627 -30.76 10.70 35.45
CA GLY A 627 -30.89 9.99 36.71
C GLY A 627 -29.77 10.34 37.68
N ASN A 628 -28.51 10.17 37.26
CA ASN A 628 -27.36 10.48 38.10
C ASN A 628 -27.21 11.98 38.35
N GLY A 629 -27.42 12.82 37.33
CA GLY A 629 -27.40 14.29 37.48
C GLY A 629 -28.42 14.78 38.51
N THR A 630 -29.65 14.20 38.52
CA THR A 630 -30.67 14.51 39.53
C THR A 630 -30.25 14.04 40.92
N VAL A 631 -29.62 12.88 41.05
CA VAL A 631 -29.12 12.36 42.33
C VAL A 631 -28.02 13.27 42.91
N VAL A 632 -27.01 13.64 42.11
CA VAL A 632 -25.96 14.57 42.53
C VAL A 632 -26.57 15.92 42.95
N PHE A 633 -27.43 16.50 42.11
CA PHE A 633 -28.08 17.78 42.38
C PHE A 633 -28.89 17.77 43.68
N VAL A 634 -29.78 16.78 43.87
CA VAL A 634 -30.62 16.70 45.08
C VAL A 634 -29.78 16.48 46.34
N LEU A 635 -28.75 15.63 46.29
CA LEU A 635 -27.90 15.38 47.46
C LEU A 635 -27.07 16.62 47.83
N VAL A 636 -26.44 17.28 46.86
CA VAL A 636 -25.60 18.49 47.07
C VAL A 636 -26.43 19.71 47.47
N CYS A 637 -27.61 19.93 46.87
CA CYS A 637 -28.47 21.06 47.20
C CYS A 637 -29.35 20.85 48.45
N SER A 638 -29.43 19.62 48.99
CA SER A 638 -30.15 19.39 50.25
C SER A 638 -29.43 20.07 51.42
N ARG A 639 -30.17 20.80 52.28
CA ARG A 639 -29.65 21.33 53.56
C ARG A 639 -29.50 20.24 54.63
N SER A 640 -29.31 18.97 54.23
CA SER A 640 -29.13 17.83 55.13
C SER A 640 -27.65 17.70 55.52
N ARG A 641 -27.35 17.06 56.67
CA ARG A 641 -25.96 16.72 57.00
C ARG A 641 -25.48 15.59 56.09
N ILE A 642 -24.30 15.75 55.49
CA ILE A 642 -23.69 14.74 54.63
C ILE A 642 -22.99 13.70 55.50
N ASP A 643 -23.67 12.60 55.76
CA ASP A 643 -23.07 11.39 56.35
C ASP A 643 -22.15 10.68 55.33
N VAL A 644 -21.18 9.89 55.80
CA VAL A 644 -20.25 9.14 54.92
C VAL A 644 -20.95 8.35 53.81
N PRO A 645 -22.04 7.60 54.06
CA PRO A 645 -22.73 6.89 52.98
C PRO A 645 -23.43 7.80 51.97
N ARG A 646 -23.85 9.02 52.37
CA ARG A 646 -24.38 10.02 51.41
C ARG A 646 -23.24 10.53 50.53
N PHE A 647 -22.09 10.84 51.12
CA PHE A 647 -20.89 11.29 50.39
C PHE A 647 -20.40 10.27 49.36
N LEU A 648 -20.28 9.00 49.74
CA LEU A 648 -19.86 7.93 48.82
C LEU A 648 -20.88 7.74 47.68
N VAL A 649 -22.18 7.77 47.98
CA VAL A 649 -23.23 7.70 46.96
C VAL A 649 -23.20 8.89 45.99
N THR A 650 -22.89 10.11 46.45
CA THR A 650 -22.70 11.27 45.55
C THR A 650 -21.50 11.07 44.62
N ASN A 651 -20.43 10.41 45.07
CA ASN A 651 -19.29 10.09 44.19
C ASN A 651 -19.65 9.02 43.15
N LEU A 652 -20.41 7.98 43.52
CA LEU A 652 -20.88 6.96 42.57
C LEU A 652 -21.78 7.59 41.49
N ALA A 653 -22.70 8.47 41.88
CA ALA A 653 -23.53 9.21 40.92
C ALA A 653 -22.70 10.16 40.03
N ALA A 654 -21.63 10.77 40.56
CA ALA A 654 -20.73 11.60 39.75
C ALA A 654 -19.92 10.76 38.73
N ALA A 655 -19.51 9.55 39.10
CA ALA A 655 -18.86 8.61 38.20
C ALA A 655 -19.82 8.16 37.08
N ASP A 656 -20.98 7.59 37.43
CA ASP A 656 -21.99 7.11 36.48
C ASP A 656 -22.53 8.21 35.53
N PHE A 657 -22.48 9.48 35.94
CA PHE A 657 -22.81 10.62 35.09
C PHE A 657 -21.83 10.77 33.91
N PHE A 658 -20.54 10.46 34.08
CA PHE A 658 -19.56 10.49 32.99
C PHE A 658 -19.79 9.39 31.96
N MET A 659 -20.24 8.19 32.36
CA MET A 659 -20.70 7.15 31.42
C MET A 659 -21.84 7.66 30.52
N GLY A 660 -22.74 8.46 31.08
CA GLY A 660 -23.77 9.18 30.32
C GLY A 660 -23.18 10.12 29.27
N ILE A 661 -22.18 10.94 29.62
CA ILE A 661 -21.53 11.84 28.66
C ILE A 661 -20.81 11.06 27.56
N TYR A 662 -20.11 9.97 27.90
CA TYR A 662 -19.46 9.08 26.93
C TYR A 662 -20.45 8.52 25.90
N LEU A 663 -21.59 7.96 26.33
CA LEU A 663 -22.63 7.49 25.41
C LEU A 663 -23.23 8.62 24.56
N GLY A 664 -23.35 9.83 25.12
CA GLY A 664 -23.81 11.01 24.39
C GLY A 664 -22.94 11.34 23.17
N PHE A 665 -21.62 11.19 23.26
CA PHE A 665 -20.72 11.38 22.11
C PHE A 665 -21.01 10.37 20.99
N LEU A 666 -21.08 9.07 21.31
CA LEU A 666 -21.33 8.03 20.31
C LEU A 666 -22.72 8.17 19.67
N ALA A 667 -23.74 8.48 20.46
CA ALA A 667 -25.12 8.68 20.00
C ALA A 667 -25.28 9.88 19.05
N VAL A 668 -24.52 10.96 19.27
CA VAL A 668 -24.51 12.13 18.37
C VAL A 668 -23.74 11.86 17.08
N VAL A 669 -22.64 11.10 17.13
CA VAL A 669 -21.86 10.75 15.93
C VAL A 669 -22.65 9.83 15.01
N ASP A 670 -23.26 8.78 15.55
CA ASP A 670 -24.12 7.86 14.80
C ASP A 670 -25.30 8.60 14.13
N ALA A 671 -26.00 9.46 14.88
CA ALA A 671 -27.08 10.28 14.36
C ALA A 671 -26.63 11.30 13.29
N GLY A 672 -25.36 11.73 13.33
CA GLY A 672 -24.76 12.64 12.35
C GLY A 672 -24.17 11.95 11.11
N THR A 673 -24.10 10.61 11.08
CA THR A 673 -23.43 9.84 10.01
C THR A 673 -24.25 8.65 9.49
N LEU A 674 -25.55 8.61 9.78
CA LEU A 674 -26.52 7.56 9.42
C LEU A 674 -26.31 6.97 8.01
N GLY A 675 -25.82 5.72 7.93
CA GLY A 675 -25.61 4.98 6.68
C GLY A 675 -24.35 5.35 5.89
N GLU A 676 -23.59 6.37 6.33
CA GLU A 676 -22.33 6.81 5.72
C GLU A 676 -21.15 6.81 6.70
N PHE A 677 -21.26 6.14 7.86
CA PHE A 677 -20.19 6.15 8.87
C PHE A 677 -18.89 5.57 8.31
N ARG A 678 -18.93 4.57 7.42
CA ARG A 678 -17.74 4.01 6.74
C ARG A 678 -16.90 5.04 5.96
N ALA A 679 -17.52 6.13 5.47
CA ALA A 679 -16.80 7.23 4.81
C ALA A 679 -16.26 8.28 5.80
N HIS A 680 -16.77 8.31 7.04
CA HIS A 680 -16.47 9.31 8.07
C HIS A 680 -15.67 8.76 9.27
N ALA A 681 -15.50 7.44 9.37
CA ALA A 681 -14.91 6.74 10.52
C ALA A 681 -13.52 7.26 10.90
N ILE A 682 -12.63 7.47 9.92
CA ILE A 682 -11.27 8.00 10.13
C ILE A 682 -11.32 9.40 10.77
N ALA A 683 -12.22 10.27 10.29
CA ALA A 683 -12.38 11.63 10.80
C ALA A 683 -12.92 11.63 12.24
N TRP A 684 -13.81 10.69 12.58
CA TRP A 684 -14.25 10.48 13.95
C TRP A 684 -13.12 9.95 14.85
N GLN A 685 -12.46 8.85 14.46
CA GLN A 685 -11.41 8.21 15.25
C GLN A 685 -10.22 9.14 15.52
N MET A 686 -9.80 9.95 14.54
CA MET A 686 -8.70 10.90 14.71
C MET A 686 -9.09 12.19 15.46
N SER A 687 -10.38 12.42 15.70
CA SER A 687 -10.87 13.63 16.37
C SER A 687 -10.38 13.80 17.82
N GLY A 688 -10.56 15.01 18.37
CA GLY A 688 -10.49 15.22 19.81
C GLY A 688 -11.68 14.59 20.56
N GLY A 689 -12.83 14.43 19.89
CA GLY A 689 -14.06 13.87 20.46
C GLY A 689 -13.90 12.40 20.85
N CYS A 690 -13.34 11.57 19.97
CA CYS A 690 -13.12 10.15 20.26
C CYS A 690 -12.16 9.95 21.45
N ARG A 691 -11.06 10.71 21.51
CA ARG A 691 -10.11 10.67 22.63
C ARG A 691 -10.73 11.13 23.96
N LEU A 692 -11.60 12.15 23.94
CA LEU A 692 -12.33 12.59 25.14
C LEU A 692 -13.40 11.58 25.56
N ALA A 693 -14.10 10.96 24.62
CA ALA A 693 -15.09 9.92 24.88
C ALA A 693 -14.43 8.71 25.58
N GLY A 694 -13.33 8.20 25.02
CA GLY A 694 -12.57 7.09 25.61
C GLY A 694 -12.05 7.36 27.02
N PHE A 695 -11.50 8.57 27.23
CA PHE A 695 -11.08 9.04 28.56
C PHE A 695 -12.24 9.05 29.57
N LEU A 696 -13.41 9.58 29.19
CA LEU A 696 -14.59 9.64 30.06
C LEU A 696 -15.17 8.25 30.36
N GLY A 697 -15.15 7.33 29.38
CA GLY A 697 -15.58 5.94 29.56
C GLY A 697 -14.74 5.21 30.61
N VAL A 698 -13.40 5.24 30.47
CA VAL A 698 -12.48 4.59 31.42
C VAL A 698 -12.49 5.28 32.80
N LEU A 699 -12.50 6.62 32.84
CA LEU A 699 -12.59 7.35 34.10
C LEU A 699 -13.87 6.98 34.87
N SER A 700 -14.98 6.85 34.16
CA SER A 700 -16.26 6.45 34.74
C SER A 700 -16.25 5.01 35.24
N SER A 701 -15.77 4.05 34.44
CA SER A 701 -15.82 2.62 34.78
C SER A 701 -15.00 2.32 36.04
N GLU A 702 -13.75 2.79 36.07
CA GLU A 702 -12.83 2.56 37.18
C GLU A 702 -13.31 3.25 38.47
N LEU A 703 -13.85 4.47 38.35
CA LEU A 703 -14.31 5.23 39.52
C LEU A 703 -15.60 4.66 40.10
N SER A 704 -16.53 4.16 39.28
CA SER A 704 -17.74 3.49 39.76
C SER A 704 -17.39 2.19 40.51
N VAL A 705 -16.52 1.33 39.95
CA VAL A 705 -16.09 0.08 40.62
C VAL A 705 -15.31 0.36 41.90
N TYR A 706 -14.39 1.34 41.89
CA TYR A 706 -13.67 1.75 43.11
C TYR A 706 -14.62 2.28 44.19
N THR A 707 -15.54 3.18 43.83
CA THR A 707 -16.51 3.75 44.78
C THR A 707 -17.41 2.65 45.36
N LEU A 708 -17.80 1.67 44.54
CA LEU A 708 -18.57 0.51 44.97
C LEU A 708 -17.79 -0.35 45.98
N ALA A 709 -16.50 -0.62 45.74
CA ALA A 709 -15.64 -1.29 46.70
C ALA A 709 -15.58 -0.56 48.05
N VAL A 710 -15.39 0.76 48.06
CA VAL A 710 -15.37 1.57 49.29
C VAL A 710 -16.72 1.56 50.01
N ILE A 711 -17.84 1.65 49.27
CA ILE A 711 -19.21 1.58 49.80
C ILE A 711 -19.46 0.25 50.53
N THR A 712 -19.04 -0.87 49.95
CA THR A 712 -19.29 -2.19 50.56
C THR A 712 -18.34 -2.48 51.72
N LEU A 713 -17.10 -1.99 51.68
CA LEU A 713 -16.15 -2.07 52.80
C LEU A 713 -16.62 -1.28 54.01
N GLU A 714 -17.14 -0.05 53.84
CA GLU A 714 -17.76 0.73 54.92
C GLU A 714 -18.90 -0.05 55.58
N ARG A 715 -19.76 -0.67 54.76
CA ARG A 715 -20.92 -1.43 55.24
C ARG A 715 -20.54 -2.73 55.92
N ASN A 716 -19.63 -3.51 55.35
CA ASN A 716 -19.11 -4.74 55.96
C ASN A 716 -18.48 -4.43 57.31
N TYR A 717 -17.66 -3.37 57.40
CA TYR A 717 -17.06 -2.93 58.66
C TYR A 717 -18.12 -2.49 59.68
N ALA A 718 -19.06 -1.61 59.29
CA ALA A 718 -20.09 -1.07 60.17
C ALA A 718 -21.07 -2.12 60.70
N ILE A 719 -21.38 -3.15 59.90
CA ILE A 719 -22.26 -4.26 60.30
C ILE A 719 -21.50 -5.26 61.19
N THR A 720 -20.27 -5.63 60.84
CA THR A 720 -19.49 -6.62 61.63
C THR A 720 -18.97 -6.08 62.96
N HIS A 721 -18.76 -4.76 63.09
CA HIS A 721 -18.22 -4.12 64.30
C HIS A 721 -19.24 -3.21 65.01
N ALA A 722 -20.54 -3.49 64.84
CA ALA A 722 -21.65 -2.64 65.32
C ALA A 722 -21.59 -2.27 66.82
N MET A 723 -20.92 -3.07 67.65
CA MET A 723 -20.79 -2.87 69.10
C MET A 723 -19.74 -1.81 69.52
N HIS A 724 -18.87 -1.33 68.62
CA HIS A 724 -17.86 -0.31 68.92
C HIS A 724 -18.12 1.03 68.22
N LEU A 725 -18.95 1.87 68.84
CA LEU A 725 -19.34 3.19 68.32
C LEU A 725 -18.16 4.08 67.87
N ASN A 726 -17.04 4.05 68.60
CA ASN A 726 -15.90 4.94 68.39
C ASN A 726 -14.98 4.56 67.20
N LYS A 727 -15.29 3.51 66.43
CA LYS A 727 -14.43 3.02 65.33
C LYS A 727 -15.01 3.24 63.92
N ARG A 728 -16.14 3.94 63.76
CA ARG A 728 -16.73 4.19 62.43
C ARG A 728 -15.83 5.09 61.56
N LEU A 729 -15.80 4.82 60.25
CA LEU A 729 -15.08 5.64 59.27
C LEU A 729 -15.60 7.08 59.32
N SER A 730 -14.72 8.06 59.54
CA SER A 730 -15.11 9.47 59.59
C SER A 730 -15.02 10.12 58.20
N LEU A 731 -15.78 11.21 58.00
CA LEU A 731 -15.87 11.90 56.70
C LEU A 731 -14.51 12.36 56.16
N ARG A 732 -13.54 12.69 57.04
CA ARG A 732 -12.17 13.05 56.65
C ARG A 732 -11.41 11.85 56.04
N HIS A 733 -11.53 10.67 56.65
CA HIS A 733 -10.92 9.44 56.12
C HIS A 733 -11.61 8.98 54.83
N ALA A 734 -12.95 9.07 54.78
CA ALA A 734 -13.71 8.76 53.57
C ALA A 734 -13.34 9.68 52.39
N ALA A 735 -13.14 10.98 52.64
CA ALA A 735 -12.70 11.94 51.62
C ALA A 735 -11.27 11.63 51.12
N PHE A 736 -10.34 11.25 52.01
CA PHE A 736 -8.99 10.83 51.61
C PHE A 736 -8.99 9.55 50.76
N VAL A 737 -9.75 8.53 51.18
CA VAL A 737 -9.91 7.28 50.40
C VAL A 737 -10.52 7.57 49.02
N MET A 738 -11.56 8.41 48.94
CA MET A 738 -12.11 8.80 47.63
C MET A 738 -11.12 9.60 46.78
N ALA A 739 -10.32 10.50 47.36
CA ALA A 739 -9.29 11.23 46.62
C ALA A 739 -8.23 10.30 46.01
N ALA A 740 -7.86 9.22 46.71
CA ALA A 740 -7.00 8.18 46.15
C ALA A 740 -7.67 7.42 44.98
N GLY A 741 -8.97 7.12 45.09
CA GLY A 741 -9.76 6.54 43.99
C GLY A 741 -9.82 7.43 42.76
N TRP A 742 -10.14 8.72 42.93
CA TRP A 742 -10.12 9.71 41.84
C TRP A 742 -8.74 9.81 41.18
N ALA A 743 -7.65 9.85 41.96
CA ALA A 743 -6.29 9.88 41.41
C ALA A 743 -5.95 8.60 40.62
N PHE A 744 -6.37 7.42 41.10
CA PHE A 744 -6.22 6.16 40.39
C PHE A 744 -6.98 6.16 39.05
N SER A 745 -8.29 6.45 39.06
CA SER A 745 -9.12 6.41 37.85
C SER A 745 -8.71 7.46 36.81
N LEU A 746 -8.29 8.66 37.24
CA LEU A 746 -7.72 9.67 36.35
C LEU A 746 -6.40 9.20 35.72
N THR A 747 -5.55 8.49 36.47
CA THR A 747 -4.30 7.92 35.93
C THR A 747 -4.60 6.80 34.93
N ALA A 748 -5.52 5.89 35.27
CA ALA A 748 -5.93 4.78 34.41
C ALA A 748 -6.50 5.26 33.07
N ALA A 749 -7.30 6.33 33.07
CA ALA A 749 -7.85 6.96 31.87
C ALA A 749 -6.83 7.82 31.09
N ALA A 750 -5.79 8.36 31.75
CA ALA A 750 -4.76 9.15 31.09
C ALA A 750 -3.73 8.30 30.32
N LEU A 751 -3.46 7.06 30.74
CA LEU A 751 -2.41 6.22 30.14
C LEU A 751 -2.58 5.99 28.61
N PRO A 752 -3.79 5.76 28.05
CA PRO A 752 -3.98 5.68 26.60
C PRO A 752 -3.88 7.04 25.85
N LEU A 753 -3.92 8.17 26.56
CA LEU A 753 -3.60 9.49 25.97
C LEU A 753 -2.07 9.73 25.91
N LEU A 754 -1.31 8.99 26.72
CA LEU A 754 0.15 9.05 26.81
C LEU A 754 0.85 7.97 25.95
N GLY A 755 0.10 7.20 25.15
CA GLY A 755 0.64 6.22 24.21
C GLY A 755 0.92 4.81 24.77
N VAL A 756 0.40 4.47 25.95
CA VAL A 756 0.49 3.11 26.53
C VAL A 756 -0.50 2.13 25.87
N SER A 757 -1.60 2.69 25.35
CA SER A 757 -2.62 2.06 24.49
C SER A 757 -3.22 3.21 23.65
N ASP A 758 -4.14 2.95 22.71
CA ASP A 758 -4.71 4.01 21.86
C ASP A 758 -6.24 3.87 21.71
N TYR A 759 -6.98 4.89 22.17
CA TYR A 759 -8.44 4.97 22.01
C TYR A 759 -8.88 4.98 20.53
N ARG A 760 -8.02 5.44 19.61
CA ARG A 760 -8.39 5.65 18.20
C ARG A 760 -8.55 4.34 17.41
N LYS A 761 -8.07 3.20 17.92
CA LYS A 761 -8.08 1.92 17.19
C LYS A 761 -9.47 1.38 16.88
N PHE A 762 -10.48 1.75 17.67
CA PHE A 762 -11.86 1.28 17.51
C PHE A 762 -12.83 2.45 17.44
N ALA A 763 -13.87 2.34 16.60
CA ALA A 763 -14.88 3.38 16.42
C ALA A 763 -15.67 3.76 17.69
N VAL A 764 -15.74 2.83 18.66
CA VAL A 764 -16.34 2.99 20.00
C VAL A 764 -15.42 3.74 20.98
N CYS A 765 -14.15 3.99 20.59
CA CYS A 765 -13.17 4.78 21.33
C CYS A 765 -12.70 4.19 22.68
N LEU A 766 -12.82 2.87 22.88
CA LEU A 766 -12.34 2.15 24.07
C LEU A 766 -11.01 1.44 23.82
N PRO A 767 -10.13 1.30 24.83
CA PRO A 767 -8.73 0.92 24.63
C PRO A 767 -8.51 -0.61 24.63
N PHE A 768 -9.31 -1.35 23.86
CA PHE A 768 -9.25 -2.83 23.78
C PHE A 768 -8.07 -3.36 22.92
N GLU A 769 -6.97 -2.62 22.84
CA GLU A 769 -5.83 -3.01 22.03
C GLU A 769 -5.03 -4.14 22.68
N THR A 770 -4.87 -5.24 21.95
CA THR A 770 -3.95 -6.34 22.28
C THR A 770 -2.76 -6.48 21.32
N SER A 771 -2.67 -5.65 20.26
CA SER A 771 -1.65 -5.76 19.20
C SER A 771 -0.22 -5.44 19.63
N THR A 772 -0.02 -4.78 20.77
CA THR A 772 1.31 -4.52 21.35
C THR A 772 1.38 -5.09 22.76
N PRO A 773 2.53 -5.61 23.21
CA PRO A 773 2.66 -6.21 24.55
C PRO A 773 2.43 -5.18 25.68
N VAL A 774 2.68 -3.89 25.40
CA VAL A 774 2.41 -2.79 26.34
C VAL A 774 0.91 -2.54 26.49
N ALA A 775 0.16 -2.45 25.38
CA ALA A 775 -1.29 -2.27 25.42
C ALA A 775 -2.00 -3.51 25.99
N LEU A 776 -1.58 -4.73 25.60
CA LEU A 776 -2.06 -5.98 26.18
C LEU A 776 -1.81 -6.00 27.71
N GLY A 777 -0.62 -5.61 28.16
CA GLY A 777 -0.28 -5.48 29.59
C GLY A 777 -1.18 -4.50 30.34
N TYR A 778 -1.50 -3.35 29.75
CA TYR A 778 -2.45 -2.38 30.30
C TYR A 778 -3.87 -2.96 30.41
N VAL A 779 -4.40 -3.56 29.33
CA VAL A 779 -5.75 -4.16 29.32
C VAL A 779 -5.87 -5.29 30.35
N VAL A 780 -4.88 -6.18 30.41
CA VAL A 780 -4.85 -7.28 31.40
C VAL A 780 -4.74 -6.76 32.83
N THR A 781 -3.95 -5.69 33.06
CA THR A 781 -3.82 -5.08 34.40
C THR A 781 -5.14 -4.44 34.86
N LEU A 782 -5.81 -3.68 33.98
CA LEU A 782 -7.11 -3.06 34.29
C LEU A 782 -8.19 -4.12 34.56
N LEU A 783 -8.23 -5.18 33.74
CA LEU A 783 -9.14 -6.31 33.96
C LEU A 783 -8.84 -7.06 35.27
N ALA A 784 -7.56 -7.25 35.60
CA ALA A 784 -7.15 -7.90 36.85
C ALA A 784 -7.52 -7.07 38.09
N ILE A 785 -7.37 -5.74 38.04
CA ILE A 785 -7.77 -4.84 39.13
C ILE A 785 -9.28 -4.93 39.38
N ASN A 786 -10.10 -4.85 38.33
CA ASN A 786 -11.55 -4.98 38.44
C ASN A 786 -11.99 -6.39 38.90
N GLY A 787 -11.30 -7.44 38.45
CA GLY A 787 -11.51 -8.81 38.95
C GLY A 787 -11.19 -8.98 40.44
N VAL A 788 -10.06 -8.41 40.91
CA VAL A 788 -9.69 -8.41 42.33
C VAL A 788 -10.68 -7.59 43.16
N ALA A 789 -11.11 -6.43 42.66
CA ALA A 789 -12.16 -5.63 43.30
C ALA A 789 -13.45 -6.45 43.46
N PHE A 790 -13.89 -7.16 42.42
CA PHE A 790 -15.08 -8.02 42.50
C PHE A 790 -14.92 -9.19 43.49
N LEU A 791 -13.76 -9.82 43.58
CA LEU A 791 -13.49 -10.86 44.59
C LEU A 791 -13.56 -10.30 46.03
N VAL A 792 -13.07 -9.07 46.24
CA VAL A 792 -13.20 -8.36 47.53
C VAL A 792 -14.67 -8.02 47.83
N LEU A 793 -15.44 -7.55 46.85
CA LEU A 793 -16.89 -7.33 46.98
C LEU A 793 -17.60 -8.62 47.42
N LEU A 794 -17.39 -9.72 46.70
CA LEU A 794 -18.02 -11.01 46.95
C LEU A 794 -17.67 -11.57 48.35
N GLY A 795 -16.40 -11.51 48.75
CA GLY A 795 -15.96 -11.91 50.09
C GLY A 795 -16.57 -11.05 51.20
N CYS A 796 -16.71 -9.73 50.96
CA CYS A 796 -17.38 -8.82 51.89
C CYS A 796 -18.87 -9.13 52.04
N TYR A 797 -19.58 -9.47 50.96
CA TYR A 797 -20.98 -9.88 51.03
C TYR A 797 -21.18 -11.23 51.69
N LEU A 798 -20.33 -12.21 51.42
CA LEU A 798 -20.42 -13.51 52.08
C LEU A 798 -20.25 -13.37 53.60
N LYS A 799 -19.25 -12.56 54.04
CA LYS A 799 -19.04 -12.24 55.45
C LYS A 799 -20.24 -11.49 56.07
N MET A 800 -20.76 -10.48 55.39
CA MET A 800 -21.93 -9.71 55.83
C MET A 800 -23.19 -10.59 55.92
N TYR A 801 -23.41 -11.47 54.95
CA TYR A 801 -24.53 -12.41 54.92
C TYR A 801 -24.45 -13.41 56.09
N CYS A 802 -23.29 -14.01 56.33
CA CYS A 802 -23.08 -14.91 57.47
C CYS A 802 -23.24 -14.20 58.82
N ALA A 803 -22.83 -12.92 58.94
CA ALA A 803 -23.03 -12.14 60.17
C ALA A 803 -24.51 -11.80 60.46
N ILE A 804 -25.35 -11.68 59.42
CA ILE A 804 -26.78 -11.39 59.55
C ILE A 804 -27.60 -12.69 59.68
N ARG A 805 -27.18 -13.79 59.04
CA ARG A 805 -27.86 -15.10 59.03
C ARG A 805 -27.63 -15.88 60.33
N GLY A 806 -28.43 -15.55 61.35
CA GLY A 806 -28.40 -16.17 62.67
C GLY A 806 -28.66 -15.17 63.81
N SER A 807 -28.64 -13.87 63.51
CA SER A 807 -28.95 -12.80 64.44
C SER A 807 -30.44 -12.41 64.38
N GLN A 808 -30.98 -11.92 65.51
CA GLN A 808 -32.29 -11.25 65.58
C GLN A 808 -32.40 -10.06 64.60
N ALA A 809 -31.26 -9.52 64.13
CA ALA A 809 -31.20 -8.48 63.11
C ALA A 809 -31.66 -8.91 61.70
N TRP A 810 -32.00 -10.19 61.45
CA TRP A 810 -32.47 -10.66 60.13
C TRP A 810 -33.69 -9.88 59.59
N ASN A 811 -34.56 -9.37 60.47
CA ASN A 811 -35.72 -8.52 60.11
C ASN A 811 -35.49 -7.01 60.37
N SER A 812 -34.25 -6.57 60.62
CA SER A 812 -33.91 -5.15 60.83
C SER A 812 -34.00 -4.34 59.53
N ASN A 813 -34.01 -3.02 59.65
CA ASN A 813 -33.72 -2.12 58.54
C ASN A 813 -32.34 -2.43 57.90
N ASP A 814 -31.38 -2.92 58.68
CA ASP A 814 -30.02 -3.24 58.23
C ASP A 814 -30.01 -4.38 57.19
N SER A 815 -30.83 -5.42 57.36
CA SER A 815 -30.92 -6.51 56.37
C SER A 815 -31.62 -6.04 55.08
N ARG A 816 -32.58 -5.10 55.18
CA ARG A 816 -33.22 -4.44 54.04
C ARG A 816 -32.24 -3.53 53.28
N ILE A 817 -31.30 -2.89 53.98
CA ILE A 817 -30.21 -2.11 53.38
C ILE A 817 -29.21 -3.05 52.70
N ALA A 818 -28.71 -4.07 53.41
CA ALA A 818 -27.77 -5.05 52.88
C ALA A 818 -28.26 -5.72 51.58
N LYS A 819 -29.53 -6.15 51.53
CA LYS A 819 -30.16 -6.73 50.32
C LYS A 819 -30.16 -5.77 49.11
N ARG A 820 -30.36 -4.47 49.32
CA ARG A 820 -30.32 -3.47 48.24
C ARG A 820 -28.91 -3.22 47.72
N MET A 821 -27.91 -3.29 48.59
CA MET A 821 -26.52 -3.07 48.22
C MET A 821 -25.94 -4.31 47.54
N ALA A 822 -26.34 -5.52 47.98
CA ALA A 822 -26.02 -6.76 47.28
C ALA A 822 -26.64 -6.82 45.86
N LEU A 823 -27.87 -6.30 45.68
CA LEU A 823 -28.49 -6.17 44.36
C LEU A 823 -27.68 -5.28 43.41
N LEU A 824 -27.14 -4.16 43.91
CA LEU A 824 -26.32 -3.22 43.13
C LEU A 824 -25.01 -3.87 42.66
N VAL A 825 -24.32 -4.62 43.53
CA VAL A 825 -23.12 -5.40 43.12
C VAL A 825 -23.46 -6.54 42.17
N PHE A 826 -24.65 -7.13 42.28
CA PHE A 826 -25.10 -8.16 41.34
C PHE A 826 -25.43 -7.59 39.95
N THR A 827 -26.02 -6.38 39.85
CA THR A 827 -26.23 -5.73 38.55
C THR A 827 -24.92 -5.29 37.91
N ASP A 828 -23.96 -4.80 38.69
CA ASP A 828 -22.61 -4.48 38.22
C ASP A 828 -21.91 -5.72 37.64
N PHE A 829 -21.88 -6.81 38.39
CA PHE A 829 -21.29 -8.09 37.96
C PHE A 829 -21.88 -8.60 36.63
N LEU A 830 -23.20 -8.56 36.49
CA LEU A 830 -23.87 -9.02 35.26
C LEU A 830 -23.53 -8.15 34.03
N CYS A 831 -23.24 -6.86 34.22
CA CYS A 831 -22.85 -5.97 33.12
C CYS A 831 -21.37 -6.17 32.72
N TRP A 832 -20.49 -6.42 33.69
CA TRP A 832 -19.05 -6.66 33.45
C TRP A 832 -18.72 -8.08 32.98
N SER A 833 -19.47 -9.10 33.43
CA SER A 833 -19.11 -10.52 33.23
C SER A 833 -18.90 -10.93 31.77
N PRO A 834 -19.70 -10.49 30.77
CA PRO A 834 -19.45 -10.83 29.37
C PRO A 834 -18.14 -10.24 28.84
N ILE A 835 -17.87 -8.97 29.15
CA ILE A 835 -16.66 -8.26 28.69
C ILE A 835 -15.41 -8.85 29.35
N ALA A 836 -15.48 -9.16 30.64
CA ALA A 836 -14.39 -9.82 31.35
C ALA A 836 -14.08 -11.21 30.76
N PHE A 837 -15.10 -11.98 30.35
CA PHE A 837 -14.93 -13.27 29.71
C PHE A 837 -14.27 -13.13 28.33
N PHE A 838 -14.77 -12.26 27.46
CA PHE A 838 -14.21 -12.09 26.11
C PHE A 838 -12.81 -11.46 26.09
N ALA A 839 -12.53 -10.51 26.99
CA ALA A 839 -11.19 -9.95 27.15
C ALA A 839 -10.18 -10.99 27.66
N LEU A 840 -10.60 -11.89 28.56
CA LEU A 840 -9.75 -12.98 29.06
C LEU A 840 -9.48 -14.04 27.99
N THR A 841 -10.48 -14.45 27.20
CA THR A 841 -10.28 -15.44 26.13
C THR A 841 -9.42 -14.87 24.99
N ALA A 842 -9.60 -13.59 24.63
CA ALA A 842 -8.72 -12.89 23.71
C ALA A 842 -7.26 -12.81 24.21
N ALA A 843 -7.05 -12.58 25.52
CA ALA A 843 -5.71 -12.57 26.12
C ALA A 843 -5.01 -13.96 26.12
N PHE A 844 -5.78 -15.05 26.03
CA PHE A 844 -5.26 -16.41 25.82
C PHE A 844 -5.22 -16.82 24.33
N GLY A 845 -5.38 -15.90 23.39
CA GLY A 845 -5.31 -16.15 21.95
C GLY A 845 -6.57 -16.78 21.34
N ALA A 846 -7.63 -17.00 22.12
CA ALA A 846 -8.88 -17.59 21.67
C ALA A 846 -9.91 -16.50 21.31
N GLN A 847 -9.86 -16.00 20.07
CA GLN A 847 -10.85 -15.07 19.52
C GLN A 847 -12.19 -15.78 19.25
N LEU A 848 -12.94 -16.03 20.32
CA LEU A 848 -14.22 -16.77 20.30
C LEU A 848 -15.43 -15.96 19.81
N VAL A 849 -15.28 -14.64 19.64
CA VAL A 849 -16.33 -13.69 19.27
C VAL A 849 -15.72 -12.60 18.40
N SER A 850 -16.43 -12.18 17.35
CA SER A 850 -15.98 -11.12 16.45
C SER A 850 -16.01 -9.72 17.11
N LEU A 851 -15.22 -8.79 16.57
CA LEU A 851 -15.24 -7.39 17.00
C LEU A 851 -16.60 -6.71 16.80
N GLU A 852 -17.45 -7.25 15.93
CA GLU A 852 -18.78 -6.71 15.64
C GLU A 852 -19.80 -7.15 16.70
N GLU A 853 -19.81 -8.43 17.06
CA GLU A 853 -20.62 -8.97 18.16
C GLU A 853 -20.25 -8.33 19.51
N ALA A 854 -18.97 -7.99 19.71
CA ALA A 854 -18.48 -7.29 20.89
C ALA A 854 -19.03 -5.85 21.04
N LYS A 855 -19.52 -5.21 19.96
CA LYS A 855 -20.14 -3.87 20.01
C LYS A 855 -21.32 -3.84 20.99
N VAL A 856 -22.20 -4.83 20.94
CA VAL A 856 -23.45 -4.83 21.73
C VAL A 856 -23.15 -4.89 23.24
N PHE A 857 -22.19 -5.71 23.65
CA PHE A 857 -21.79 -5.81 25.06
C PHE A 857 -21.13 -4.53 25.58
N THR A 858 -20.23 -3.93 24.80
CA THR A 858 -19.45 -2.76 25.21
C THR A 858 -20.23 -1.43 25.15
N VAL A 859 -21.11 -1.27 24.16
CA VAL A 859 -21.92 -0.05 23.97
C VAL A 859 -23.21 -0.10 24.79
N PHE A 860 -23.92 -1.23 24.82
CA PHE A 860 -25.25 -1.30 25.44
C PHE A 860 -25.25 -2.01 26.80
N VAL A 861 -24.55 -3.13 26.98
CA VAL A 861 -24.62 -3.90 28.24
C VAL A 861 -23.84 -3.23 29.38
N LEU A 862 -22.60 -2.77 29.14
CA LEU A 862 -21.77 -2.14 30.17
C LEU A 862 -22.46 -0.92 30.86
N PRO A 863 -23.07 0.04 30.13
CA PRO A 863 -23.64 1.24 30.76
C PRO A 863 -25.00 1.03 31.43
N LEU A 864 -25.63 -0.15 31.31
CA LEU A 864 -26.92 -0.44 31.96
C LEU A 864 -26.83 -0.35 33.48
N ASN A 865 -25.68 -0.67 34.10
CA ASN A 865 -25.53 -0.53 35.55
C ASN A 865 -25.63 0.95 35.98
N SER A 866 -24.89 1.84 35.32
CA SER A 866 -24.92 3.29 35.56
C SER A 866 -26.30 3.92 35.34
N CYS A 867 -27.13 3.35 34.44
CA CYS A 867 -28.54 3.71 34.27
C CYS A 867 -29.44 3.19 35.40
N CYS A 868 -29.26 1.94 35.85
CA CYS A 868 -30.06 1.34 36.93
C CYS A 868 -29.76 1.95 38.31
N ASN A 869 -28.50 2.31 38.56
CA ASN A 869 -27.94 2.74 39.84
C ASN A 869 -28.80 3.80 40.58
N PRO A 870 -29.16 4.97 39.98
CA PRO A 870 -30.05 5.96 40.60
C PRO A 870 -31.36 5.41 41.18
N PHE A 871 -31.97 4.42 40.51
CA PHE A 871 -33.24 3.85 40.93
C PHE A 871 -33.06 2.86 42.10
N LEU A 872 -31.99 2.08 42.08
CA LEU A 872 -31.70 1.05 43.08
C LEU A 872 -31.41 1.64 44.48
N TYR A 873 -30.61 2.71 44.56
CA TYR A 873 -30.18 3.27 45.85
C TYR A 873 -30.83 4.61 46.26
N ALA A 874 -31.24 5.48 45.32
CA ALA A 874 -31.71 6.83 45.64
C ALA A 874 -33.21 7.03 45.39
N ILE A 875 -33.63 7.08 44.12
CA ILE A 875 -34.92 7.63 43.66
C ILE A 875 -36.12 6.89 44.27
N LEU A 876 -36.01 5.57 44.48
CA LEU A 876 -37.08 4.76 45.07
C LEU A 876 -37.13 4.82 46.62
N THR A 877 -36.23 5.55 47.29
CA THR A 877 -36.21 5.63 48.76
C THR A 877 -37.18 6.68 49.32
N LYS A 878 -37.82 6.36 50.46
CA LYS A 878 -38.70 7.30 51.18
C LYS A 878 -37.96 8.54 51.72
N GLN A 879 -36.63 8.48 51.86
CA GLN A 879 -35.84 9.62 52.30
C GLN A 879 -35.49 10.56 51.13
N PHE A 880 -34.99 10.04 50.00
CA PHE A 880 -34.70 10.86 48.82
C PHE A 880 -35.95 11.60 48.32
N LYS A 881 -37.12 10.96 48.36
CA LYS A 881 -38.40 11.62 48.01
C LYS A 881 -38.77 12.78 48.94
N LYS A 882 -38.36 12.76 50.22
CA LYS A 882 -38.49 13.91 51.14
C LYS A 882 -37.44 14.98 50.86
N ASP A 883 -36.18 14.57 50.71
CA ASP A 883 -35.06 15.49 50.50
C ASP A 883 -35.24 16.25 49.17
N CYS A 884 -35.73 15.57 48.12
CA CYS A 884 -36.16 16.17 46.84
C CYS A 884 -37.33 17.15 47.02
N ALA A 885 -38.40 16.79 47.74
CA ALA A 885 -39.52 17.71 48.00
C ALA A 885 -39.08 18.97 48.77
N LEU A 886 -38.12 18.86 49.69
CA LEU A 886 -37.52 19.99 50.39
C LEU A 886 -36.67 20.87 49.45
N VAL A 887 -35.92 20.28 48.52
CA VAL A 887 -35.16 21.02 47.48
C VAL A 887 -36.12 21.74 46.53
N CYS A 888 -37.19 21.08 46.05
CA CYS A 888 -38.22 21.72 45.22
C CYS A 888 -38.87 22.91 45.94
N LYS A 889 -39.25 22.75 47.21
CA LYS A 889 -39.82 23.84 48.03
C LYS A 889 -38.82 24.99 48.22
N ALA A 890 -37.54 24.71 48.43
CA ALA A 890 -36.50 25.74 48.52
C ALA A 890 -36.24 26.46 47.18
N ILE A 891 -36.41 25.77 46.04
CA ILE A 891 -36.36 26.38 44.69
C ILE A 891 -37.59 27.29 44.47
N GLU A 892 -38.76 26.90 44.97
CA GLU A 892 -39.99 27.70 44.93
C GLU A 892 -39.88 28.95 45.82
N GLU A 893 -39.46 28.80 47.07
CA GLU A 893 -39.17 29.90 48.00
C GLU A 893 -38.07 30.86 47.47
N SER A 894 -37.07 30.33 46.76
CA SER A 894 -36.00 31.13 46.12
C SER A 894 -36.34 31.68 44.72
N ARG A 895 -37.52 31.34 44.19
CA ARG A 895 -38.20 32.09 43.10
C ARG A 895 -39.05 33.21 43.69
N VAL A 896 -39.84 32.94 44.73
CA VAL A 896 -40.69 33.95 45.41
C VAL A 896 -39.86 35.14 45.92
N THR A 897 -38.75 34.87 46.60
CA THR A 897 -37.82 35.91 47.08
C THR A 897 -37.09 36.67 45.97
N ARG A 898 -37.05 36.14 44.74
CA ARG A 898 -36.53 36.87 43.55
C ARG A 898 -37.57 37.76 42.88
N GLY A 899 -38.86 37.59 43.20
CA GLY A 899 -39.93 38.47 42.73
C GLY A 899 -40.05 39.80 43.49
N ILE A 900 -39.51 39.88 44.71
CA ILE A 900 -39.62 41.06 45.60
C ILE A 900 -38.28 41.82 45.59
N GLY A 901 -37.98 42.41 44.42
CA GLY A 901 -36.67 42.97 44.09
C GLY A 901 -36.60 44.49 43.84
N ARG A 902 -37.59 45.28 44.28
CA ARG A 902 -37.53 46.75 44.20
C ARG A 902 -38.04 47.43 45.48
N CYS A 903 -37.44 48.60 45.76
CA CYS A 903 -37.67 49.52 46.88
C CYS A 903 -37.18 49.08 48.28
N ARG A 904 -36.16 49.79 48.76
CA ARG A 904 -35.70 49.83 50.17
C ARG A 904 -36.68 50.67 51.00
N HIS A 905 -36.88 50.36 52.29
CA HIS A 905 -36.16 51.05 53.37
C HIS A 905 -36.34 50.41 54.76
N SER A 906 -35.46 50.79 55.69
CA SER A 906 -35.39 50.46 57.12
C SER A 906 -36.58 51.04 57.92
N SER A 907 -37.08 50.42 59.00
CA SER A 907 -36.35 50.35 60.29
C SER A 907 -37.01 49.47 61.38
N ASN A 908 -36.18 48.94 62.29
CA ASN A 908 -36.40 48.65 63.72
C ASN A 908 -37.79 48.22 64.24
N PHE A 909 -37.89 46.98 64.74
CA PHE A 909 -38.00 46.76 66.20
C PHE A 909 -37.47 45.37 66.60
N SER A 910 -37.26 45.12 67.91
CA SER A 910 -36.51 43.95 68.41
C SER A 910 -37.27 43.12 69.44
N ASN A 911 -36.90 41.84 69.55
CA ASN A 911 -37.16 40.94 70.70
C ASN A 911 -38.64 40.51 70.93
N ARG A 912 -38.98 39.41 71.63
CA ARG A 912 -38.17 38.44 72.41
C ARG A 912 -38.84 37.06 72.53
N GLN A 913 -38.02 36.01 72.71
CA GLN A 913 -38.20 34.81 73.56
C GLN A 913 -39.54 34.03 73.66
N THR A 914 -39.47 32.72 73.33
CA THR A 914 -40.11 31.59 74.04
C THR A 914 -39.41 31.36 75.42
N PRO A 915 -39.98 30.64 76.44
CA PRO A 915 -40.73 29.37 76.31
C PRO A 915 -41.84 28.99 77.34
N ALA A 916 -42.55 27.90 77.00
CA ALA A 916 -43.13 26.80 77.81
C ALA A 916 -43.96 27.02 79.11
N ASN A 917 -45.13 26.34 79.14
CA ASN A 917 -45.92 25.80 80.30
C ASN A 917 -46.41 26.80 81.38
N THR A 918 -47.61 26.74 81.98
CA THR A 918 -48.50 25.61 82.35
C THR A 918 -50.01 25.97 82.28
N ASN A 919 -50.89 25.12 82.83
CA ASN A 919 -52.36 25.15 82.75
C ASN A 919 -53.07 26.28 83.55
N SER A 920 -54.06 26.94 82.94
CA SER A 920 -55.42 27.24 83.49
C SER A 920 -56.28 27.83 82.35
N LEU A 921 -57.47 27.31 82.01
CA LEU A 921 -58.79 27.41 82.66
C LEU A 921 -59.43 28.81 82.63
N ALA A 922 -60.66 28.88 82.10
CA ALA A 922 -61.54 30.06 81.98
C ALA A 922 -61.08 31.18 81.00
N GLU A 923 -61.93 31.93 80.29
CA GLU A 923 -63.37 31.73 80.01
C GLU A 923 -63.84 32.37 78.68
N ARG A 924 -65.16 32.44 78.48
CA ARG A 924 -65.87 32.79 77.24
C ARG A 924 -65.90 34.30 76.89
N SER A 925 -65.83 34.56 75.58
CA SER A 925 -66.75 35.44 74.81
C SER A 925 -66.89 36.95 75.13
N SER A 926 -66.30 37.78 74.28
CA SER A 926 -66.97 38.85 73.50
C SER A 926 -65.95 39.44 72.52
N ARG A 927 -66.21 39.76 71.23
CA ARG A 927 -67.40 39.91 70.39
C ARG A 927 -68.18 41.24 70.54
N GLY A 928 -67.75 42.21 69.73
CA GLY A 928 -68.46 43.45 69.37
C GLY A 928 -67.57 44.69 69.57
N GLN A 929 -67.73 45.79 68.83
CA GLN A 929 -68.15 46.05 67.44
C GLN A 929 -68.06 47.58 67.24
N HIS A 930 -68.00 48.03 65.98
CA HIS A 930 -68.04 49.44 65.56
C HIS A 930 -66.80 50.30 65.92
N GLY A 931 -66.40 51.29 65.09
CA GLY A 931 -66.81 51.54 63.71
C GLY A 931 -66.76 53.00 63.29
N ALA A 932 -66.04 53.29 62.21
CA ALA A 932 -66.13 54.52 61.42
C ALA A 932 -65.78 54.19 59.96
N ALA A 933 -66.33 54.93 58.99
CA ALA A 933 -66.26 54.56 57.57
C ALA A 933 -66.03 55.76 56.65
N CYS A 934 -65.47 55.50 55.46
CA CYS A 934 -65.76 56.24 54.22
C CYS A 934 -65.53 55.34 52.99
N ALA A 935 -66.23 55.66 51.89
CA ALA A 935 -66.10 55.02 50.57
C ALA A 935 -65.06 55.77 49.70
N CYS A 936 -64.72 55.49 48.42
CA CYS A 936 -65.12 54.53 47.37
C CYS A 936 -63.92 54.45 46.36
N ARG A 937 -63.86 53.74 45.22
CA ARG A 937 -64.80 52.89 44.44
C ARG A 937 -64.03 51.76 43.71
N ARG A 938 -64.79 50.85 43.10
CA ARG A 938 -64.44 49.64 42.29
C ARG A 938 -63.92 49.94 40.86
N LEU A 939 -63.21 48.93 40.31
CA LEU A 939 -63.28 48.34 38.93
C LEU A 939 -62.16 48.53 37.87
N LEU A 940 -61.90 47.39 37.18
CA LEU A 940 -61.27 47.19 35.86
C LEU A 940 -62.28 47.52 34.72
N PRO A 941 -61.89 47.75 33.43
CA PRO A 941 -61.66 46.63 32.48
C PRO A 941 -60.60 46.93 31.38
N ALA A 942 -60.62 46.16 30.28
CA ALA A 942 -59.69 46.21 29.14
C ALA A 942 -60.41 46.57 27.81
N GLY A 943 -59.65 46.75 26.71
CA GLY A 943 -60.17 46.55 25.34
C GLY A 943 -59.63 47.47 24.23
N GLY A 944 -59.24 46.86 23.10
CA GLY A 944 -59.02 47.53 21.78
C GLY A 944 -57.69 48.29 21.61
N GLY A 945 -57.19 48.49 20.38
CA GLY A 945 -57.63 47.92 19.09
C GLY A 945 -57.12 48.71 17.86
N GLY A 946 -56.58 48.01 16.84
CA GLY A 946 -56.05 48.60 15.60
C GLY A 946 -54.68 49.29 15.74
N GLY A 947 -53.92 49.56 14.67
CA GLY A 947 -54.12 49.19 13.26
C GLY A 947 -53.16 49.96 12.33
N THR A 948 -52.90 49.44 11.12
CA THR A 948 -52.08 50.02 10.01
C THR A 948 -50.59 50.31 10.33
N VAL A 949 -49.61 49.72 9.61
CA VAL A 949 -49.11 50.07 8.25
C VAL A 949 -48.49 51.48 8.20
N GLY A 950 -47.24 51.68 7.75
CA GLY A 950 -46.22 50.72 7.31
C GLY A 950 -45.05 51.40 6.55
N THR A 951 -44.12 50.63 5.99
CA THR A 951 -42.91 51.09 5.22
C THR A 951 -41.89 51.93 6.04
N GLY A 952 -40.62 52.05 5.65
CA GLY A 952 -39.88 51.46 4.52
C GLY A 952 -38.36 51.60 4.72
N ALA A 953 -37.58 50.86 3.93
CA ALA A 953 -36.11 50.82 4.02
C ALA A 953 -35.41 52.07 3.43
N ALA A 954 -34.17 52.35 3.87
CA ALA A 954 -33.05 52.72 3.00
C ALA A 954 -31.70 52.80 3.75
N ASP A 955 -30.63 52.57 3.00
CA ASP A 955 -29.20 52.53 3.32
C ASP A 955 -28.57 53.86 3.79
N GLY A 956 -27.30 53.82 4.24
CA GLY A 956 -26.42 55.01 4.25
C GLY A 956 -25.31 55.03 5.33
N PRO A 957 -24.00 55.16 5.02
CA PRO A 957 -22.93 54.93 6.00
C PRO A 957 -21.91 56.06 6.25
N ALA A 958 -21.12 55.85 7.33
CA ALA A 958 -19.68 56.14 7.51
C ALA A 958 -19.17 57.42 8.24
N ARG A 959 -18.01 57.21 8.90
CA ARG A 959 -16.93 58.12 9.39
C ARG A 959 -17.07 58.97 10.68
N GLU A 960 -16.25 58.57 11.67
CA GLU A 960 -15.19 59.35 12.38
C GLU A 960 -15.53 60.64 13.20
N PRO A 961 -14.65 61.14 14.11
CA PRO A 961 -13.63 60.49 14.96
C PRO A 961 -13.69 60.93 16.47
N ALA A 962 -12.71 60.52 17.29
CA ALA A 962 -12.49 60.97 18.69
C ALA A 962 -11.62 62.25 18.79
N PRO A 963 -11.37 62.90 19.98
CA PRO A 963 -10.38 62.40 20.97
C PRO A 963 -10.57 62.88 22.47
N ARG A 964 -9.66 62.49 23.40
CA ARG A 964 -8.85 63.39 24.30
C ARG A 964 -8.10 62.71 25.49
N HIS A 965 -6.76 62.89 25.52
CA HIS A 965 -5.81 63.00 26.67
C HIS A 965 -5.72 61.85 27.73
N LEU A 966 -4.67 61.71 28.59
CA LEU A 966 -3.52 62.57 28.97
C LEU A 966 -2.22 61.72 29.30
N HIS A 967 -1.13 62.36 29.75
CA HIS A 967 0.24 61.84 30.05
C HIS A 967 0.32 60.71 31.14
N THR A 968 1.44 59.98 31.41
CA THR A 968 2.89 60.34 31.44
C THR A 968 3.84 59.11 31.36
N ILE A 969 5.14 59.33 31.08
CA ILE A 969 6.30 58.38 31.19
C ILE A 969 7.33 58.98 32.20
N PRO A 970 8.65 58.60 32.37
CA PRO A 970 9.60 57.71 31.65
C PRO A 970 9.64 56.28 32.25
N SER A 971 10.59 55.35 32.02
CA SER A 971 11.94 55.28 31.40
C SER A 971 12.21 53.80 30.96
N ALA A 972 13.31 53.30 30.38
CA ALA A 972 14.56 53.71 29.67
C ALA A 972 15.26 52.39 29.21
N ALA A 973 16.24 52.31 28.30
CA ALA A 973 16.73 53.15 27.19
C ALA A 973 17.77 52.32 26.36
N GLU A 974 18.12 52.78 25.14
CA GLU A 974 19.33 52.41 24.34
C GLU A 974 19.51 50.93 23.87
N ALA A 975 20.23 50.61 22.76
CA ALA A 975 20.50 51.33 21.51
C ALA A 975 21.15 50.38 20.47
N GLU A 976 20.81 50.53 19.18
CA GLU A 976 21.66 50.23 17.99
C GLU A 976 22.15 48.76 17.77
N LEU A 977 22.70 48.31 16.63
CA LEU A 977 23.16 48.96 15.37
C LEU A 977 23.07 47.94 14.19
N GLN A 978 22.70 48.37 12.97
CA GLN A 978 23.16 47.92 11.62
C GLN A 978 23.23 46.41 11.22
N GLN A 979 23.39 45.98 9.95
CA GLN A 979 22.98 46.35 8.57
C GLN A 979 23.42 45.14 7.66
N GLU A 980 23.07 45.20 6.38
CA GLU A 980 23.65 44.60 5.15
C GLU A 980 25.10 44.01 5.20
N GLU A 981 25.55 43.09 4.32
CA GLU A 981 25.08 42.57 3.00
C GLU A 981 25.65 41.12 2.76
N PRO A 982 25.39 40.42 1.62
CA PRO A 982 25.95 39.08 1.33
C PRO A 982 27.20 39.11 0.43
N GLU A 983 28.00 38.04 0.42
CA GLU A 983 28.88 37.74 -0.74
C GLU A 983 29.19 36.24 -0.91
N SER A 984 29.81 35.89 -2.04
CA SER A 984 29.90 34.52 -2.60
C SER A 984 31.22 33.78 -2.31
N ARG A 985 31.16 32.45 -2.24
CA ARG A 985 32.17 31.54 -2.81
C ARG A 985 31.64 30.13 -3.05
#